data_AF-A0A498K8Q9-F1
#
_entry.id   AF-A0A498K8Q9-F1
#
_cell.length_a   1.000
_cell.length_b   1.000
_cell.length_c   1.000
_cell.angle_alpha   90.00
_cell.angle_beta   90.00
_cell.angle_gamma   90.00
#
_symmetry.space_group_name_H-M   'P 1'
#
loop_
_entity.id
_entity.type
_entity.pdbx_description
1 polymer ?
#
loop_
_entity_poly.entity_id
_entity_poly.type
_entity_poly.pdbx_seq_one_letter_code
_entity_poly.pdbx_strand_id
1 'polypeptide(L)'
;MPGEQEISQTSSRMHNYISEDESETEDHEDHEVQEDDAESDGSTTSHGGNFENCLYNMCSSRQRRRPGWSLGQVLDPRAKWVQEWNRVFLLVCATGLIIDPLFFYALSISQSCMCLFVDGWFAITVTVLRCMTDVLHLWNMWLQLKMAKRYSFTAMVGGDGGGANGLRDTSPRSVALKYLKSKKGFLFDLFVIIPIPQIILWVVIPSLLERGSVTVVMTVFLMFFFQYLPKIYHSVCLLRRMQNLSGYIFGTVWWGIALNLIAYFVAAHAAGACWYLLGIQRAEKCLKEQCRETSGCGLRILACEDTIYYGATNTLREAARLAWAENRKARSTCLDNADHYDYGAYSWTVQLVTNDSRLEKILFPIFWGLMTLRHYSFSPPYTFGNLESSTEWLEVVFNIIVLTSGLLLVTMLIGNIKVFLHATTSKKQAMQLKMRNIEWWMRKRQLPQGFRQRVRNYERQRWAAMRGVDECEMIRNLPEGLRRDIKYHLCLDLVRQVPLFQHMDDLVLENICDRVKSLIFPKGETITREGDPVQRMLFVVRGHLQSSQVLRDGVKSCCMLGPGNFSGDELLSWCLRRPFIERLPPSSSTLVTLETTEAFSLEAEDVKYVTQHFRYTFVNEKVKRSARYYSPGWRTWAAVAIQLAWRRYKHRLTLTSLSFIRPRRPVSRCSSMGEDRLRLYTALLTSPKPNDQDDFFD
;
A
#
# COMPACT_ATOMS: atom_id res chain seq x y z
N MET A 1 20.73 -70.94 26.27
CA MET A 1 21.51 -71.15 25.02
C MET A 1 21.20 -69.99 24.09
N PRO A 2 22.21 -69.46 23.38
CA PRO A 2 22.96 -68.26 23.80
C PRO A 2 22.30 -66.97 23.28
N GLY A 3 22.61 -65.75 23.72
CA GLY A 3 23.93 -65.17 23.99
C GLY A 3 24.52 -64.54 22.71
N GLU A 4 25.44 -63.58 22.66
CA GLU A 4 26.15 -62.73 23.63
C GLU A 4 26.88 -61.62 22.80
N GLN A 5 27.37 -60.47 23.32
CA GLN A 5 27.49 -59.98 24.70
C GLN A 5 27.38 -58.43 24.75
N GLU A 6 27.16 -57.88 25.95
CA GLU A 6 27.42 -56.50 26.37
C GLU A 6 28.90 -56.10 26.26
N ILE A 7 29.20 -54.79 26.25
CA ILE A 7 30.18 -54.24 27.21
C ILE A 7 29.61 -52.94 27.81
N SER A 8 29.41 -53.00 29.13
CA SER A 8 29.10 -51.87 30.03
C SER A 8 30.40 -51.25 30.57
N GLN A 9 30.37 -49.97 30.96
CA GLN A 9 30.81 -49.59 32.32
C GLN A 9 30.46 -48.15 32.73
N THR A 10 30.06 -48.02 34.00
CA THR A 10 29.67 -46.80 34.71
C THR A 10 30.70 -46.44 35.79
N SER A 11 30.57 -45.24 36.38
CA SER A 11 31.29 -44.73 37.58
C SER A 11 32.77 -44.33 37.39
N SER A 12 33.31 -43.30 38.06
CA SER A 12 32.75 -42.38 39.07
C SER A 12 33.68 -41.19 39.37
N ARG A 13 33.11 -40.05 39.85
CA ARG A 13 33.77 -38.89 40.54
C ARG A 13 34.81 -38.10 39.71
N MET A 14 35.01 -36.79 39.91
CA MET A 14 34.90 -35.98 41.13
C MET A 14 34.48 -34.51 40.86
N HIS A 15 34.01 -33.81 41.92
CA HIS A 15 33.51 -32.43 41.93
C HIS A 15 34.53 -31.35 41.47
N ASN A 16 34.05 -30.24 40.90
CA ASN A 16 33.92 -28.97 41.64
C ASN A 16 33.25 -27.81 40.85
N TYR A 17 32.41 -27.05 41.58
CA TYR A 17 32.06 -25.62 41.47
C TYR A 17 32.21 -24.87 40.12
N ILE A 18 31.11 -24.26 39.67
CA ILE A 18 30.90 -22.80 39.78
C ILE A 18 29.37 -22.53 39.80
N SER A 19 28.97 -21.48 40.52
CA SER A 19 27.60 -21.14 40.89
C SER A 19 26.80 -20.43 39.80
N GLU A 20 25.48 -20.57 39.88
CA GLU A 20 24.47 -19.75 39.22
C GLU A 20 24.52 -18.30 39.75
N ASP A 21 24.38 -17.31 38.85
CA ASP A 21 23.60 -16.07 39.00
C ASP A 21 24.02 -15.05 37.91
N GLU A 22 23.33 -15.05 36.77
CA GLU A 22 23.04 -13.80 36.03
C GLU A 22 21.61 -13.86 35.50
N SER A 23 20.81 -12.85 35.85
CA SER A 23 19.39 -12.74 35.55
C SER A 23 19.14 -12.28 34.12
N GLU A 24 18.52 -13.14 33.29
CA GLU A 24 17.92 -12.70 32.02
C GLU A 24 16.61 -11.94 32.29
N THR A 25 16.70 -10.62 32.35
CA THR A 25 15.53 -9.73 32.23
C THR A 25 15.27 -9.43 30.76
N GLU A 26 14.39 -10.22 30.13
CA GLU A 26 13.83 -9.92 28.81
C GLU A 26 12.71 -8.87 28.93
N ASP A 27 13.07 -7.59 28.93
CA ASP A 27 12.10 -6.50 28.83
C ASP A 27 11.48 -6.43 27.41
N HIS A 28 10.33 -7.07 27.26
CA HIS A 28 9.46 -6.96 26.09
C HIS A 28 8.65 -5.63 26.13
N GLU A 29 9.25 -4.53 25.65
CA GLU A 29 8.50 -3.30 25.35
C GLU A 29 8.14 -3.23 23.85
N ASP A 30 7.01 -3.86 23.50
CA ASP A 30 6.36 -3.68 22.20
C ASP A 30 5.60 -2.34 22.16
N HIS A 31 6.28 -1.28 21.73
CA HIS A 31 5.61 0.00 21.42
C HIS A 31 4.87 -0.08 20.07
N GLU A 32 3.62 -0.50 20.12
CA GLU A 32 2.65 -0.24 19.05
C GLU A 32 2.43 1.27 18.90
N VAL A 33 2.65 1.81 17.70
CA VAL A 33 2.29 3.20 17.37
C VAL A 33 0.89 3.19 16.79
N GLN A 34 -0.06 3.63 17.59
CA GLN A 34 -1.47 3.80 17.24
C GLN A 34 -1.66 5.17 16.56
N GLU A 35 -2.22 5.18 15.33
CA GLU A 35 -2.56 6.40 14.60
C GLU A 35 -3.95 6.89 15.03
N ASP A 36 -4.01 7.86 15.95
CA ASP A 36 -5.23 8.59 16.32
C ASP A 36 -5.17 10.05 15.79
N ASP A 37 -5.85 10.30 14.66
CA ASP A 37 -6.05 11.66 14.12
C ASP A 37 -7.15 12.39 14.91
N ALA A 38 -6.75 13.21 15.89
CA ALA A 38 -7.64 14.08 16.65
C ALA A 38 -7.23 15.56 16.53
N GLU A 39 -7.68 16.25 15.48
CA GLU A 39 -7.56 17.71 15.38
C GLU A 39 -8.47 18.41 16.40
N SER A 40 -7.85 19.04 17.39
CA SER A 40 -8.45 20.08 18.21
C SER A 40 -7.44 21.21 18.35
N ASP A 41 -7.74 22.38 17.80
CA ASP A 41 -7.43 23.61 18.53
C ASP A 41 -8.31 24.79 18.13
N GLY A 42 -8.70 25.57 19.13
CA GLY A 42 -9.53 26.75 18.97
C GLY A 42 -9.12 27.87 19.93
N SER A 43 -8.48 28.92 19.41
CA SER A 43 -8.50 30.30 19.92
C SER A 43 -7.78 31.21 18.90
N THR A 44 -8.41 32.21 18.26
CA THR A 44 -8.69 33.59 18.75
C THR A 44 -7.46 34.24 19.42
N THR A 45 -6.92 35.41 19.04
CA THR A 45 -7.44 36.57 18.25
C THR A 45 -6.24 37.49 17.87
N SER A 46 -6.26 38.57 17.06
CA SER A 46 -7.30 39.37 16.35
C SER A 46 -6.69 40.16 15.16
N HIS A 47 -7.38 41.22 14.68
CA HIS A 47 -7.03 42.19 13.61
C HIS A 47 -6.94 41.65 12.17
N GLY A 48 -7.67 42.17 11.19
CA GLY A 48 -8.76 43.16 11.24
C GLY A 48 -9.17 43.64 9.84
N GLY A 49 -10.48 43.84 9.61
CA GLY A 49 -11.03 44.61 8.49
C GLY A 49 -10.92 44.03 7.07
N ASN A 50 -12.01 43.42 6.58
CA ASN A 50 -12.53 43.62 5.21
C ASN A 50 -13.87 42.89 5.01
N PHE A 51 -14.93 43.43 5.63
CA PHE A 51 -16.31 43.00 5.42
C PHE A 51 -16.93 43.72 4.21
N GLU A 52 -16.30 43.63 3.03
CA GLU A 52 -16.81 44.27 1.82
C GLU A 52 -16.23 43.65 0.53
N ASN A 53 -16.71 42.46 0.16
CA ASN A 53 -16.56 41.91 -1.21
C ASN A 53 -17.46 40.71 -1.54
N CYS A 54 -18.33 40.24 -0.63
CA CYS A 54 -19.19 39.06 -0.86
C CYS A 54 -20.57 39.41 -1.48
N LEU A 55 -20.69 40.52 -2.21
CA LEU A 55 -21.98 41.00 -2.75
C LEU A 55 -21.92 41.56 -4.19
N TYR A 56 -20.77 41.50 -4.86
CA TYR A 56 -20.61 41.92 -6.26
C TYR A 56 -20.07 40.79 -7.17
N ASN A 57 -20.85 39.71 -7.29
CA ASN A 57 -20.81 38.90 -8.52
C ASN A 57 -22.14 38.19 -8.86
N MET A 58 -23.26 38.82 -8.48
CA MET A 58 -24.61 38.35 -8.81
C MET A 58 -25.26 39.23 -9.89
N CYS A 59 -24.72 39.27 -11.12
CA CYS A 59 -25.49 39.70 -12.31
C CYS A 59 -24.81 39.50 -13.71
N SER A 60 -24.37 38.29 -14.06
CA SER A 60 -24.30 37.84 -15.48
C SER A 60 -24.08 36.32 -15.52
N SER A 61 -25.06 35.49 -15.81
CA SER A 61 -25.63 35.41 -17.16
C SER A 61 -27.05 34.80 -17.13
N ARG A 62 -27.99 35.49 -17.78
CA ARG A 62 -29.42 35.14 -17.78
C ARG A 62 -29.73 34.02 -18.79
N GLN A 63 -29.18 32.82 -18.59
CA GLN A 63 -29.49 31.67 -19.45
C GLN A 63 -30.97 31.26 -19.29
N ARG A 64 -31.72 31.42 -20.37
CA ARG A 64 -33.16 31.09 -20.48
C ARG A 64 -33.42 29.66 -20.01
N ARG A 65 -34.09 29.48 -18.87
CA ARG A 65 -34.77 28.23 -18.51
C ARG A 65 -35.82 27.92 -19.57
N ARG A 66 -35.53 26.97 -20.48
CA ARG A 66 -36.54 26.31 -21.31
C ARG A 66 -37.08 25.08 -20.57
N PRO A 67 -38.40 24.82 -20.58
CA PRO A 67 -38.97 23.67 -19.90
C PRO A 67 -38.67 22.35 -20.64
N GLY A 68 -38.74 21.23 -19.92
CA GLY A 68 -38.90 19.90 -20.51
C GLY A 68 -37.66 19.01 -20.65
N TRP A 69 -37.10 18.51 -19.53
CA TRP A 69 -36.95 17.06 -19.28
C TRP A 69 -36.53 16.83 -17.81
N SER A 70 -36.89 15.68 -17.23
CA SER A 70 -36.71 15.37 -15.79
C SER A 70 -35.30 14.87 -15.40
N LEU A 71 -34.39 14.72 -16.37
CA LEU A 71 -32.99 14.37 -16.14
C LEU A 71 -32.21 15.63 -15.75
N GLY A 72 -32.01 15.82 -14.43
CA GLY A 72 -31.33 16.97 -13.84
C GLY A 72 -29.82 17.07 -14.11
N GLN A 73 -29.06 17.57 -13.13
CA GLN A 73 -27.64 17.92 -13.30
C GLN A 73 -26.76 16.73 -13.73
N VAL A 74 -25.81 17.01 -14.63
CA VAL A 74 -24.83 16.06 -15.18
C VAL A 74 -23.80 15.70 -14.10
N LEU A 75 -23.40 14.43 -14.05
CA LEU A 75 -22.49 13.89 -13.04
C LEU A 75 -21.06 13.77 -13.57
N ASP A 76 -20.07 14.21 -12.78
CA ASP A 76 -18.65 13.98 -13.08
C ASP A 76 -18.21 12.59 -12.56
N PRO A 77 -17.65 11.71 -13.42
CA PRO A 77 -17.20 10.38 -13.03
C PRO A 77 -16.02 10.36 -12.02
N ARG A 78 -15.38 11.50 -11.72
CA ARG A 78 -14.33 11.62 -10.70
C ARG A 78 -14.83 12.07 -9.33
N ALA A 79 -16.13 12.35 -9.16
CA ALA A 79 -16.67 12.67 -7.84
C ALA A 79 -16.51 11.46 -6.88
N LYS A 80 -16.06 11.70 -5.63
CA LYS A 80 -15.77 10.64 -4.65
C LYS A 80 -16.94 9.66 -4.49
N TRP A 81 -18.16 10.18 -4.33
CA TRP A 81 -19.38 9.38 -4.22
C TRP A 81 -19.68 8.51 -5.45
N VAL A 82 -19.27 8.92 -6.66
CA VAL A 82 -19.42 8.10 -7.89
C VAL A 82 -18.39 6.96 -7.90
N GLN A 83 -17.18 7.21 -7.39
CA GLN A 83 -16.16 6.16 -7.25
C GLN A 83 -16.57 5.13 -6.19
N GLU A 84 -17.11 5.59 -5.05
CA GLU A 84 -17.71 4.74 -4.01
C GLU A 84 -18.92 3.97 -4.51
N TRP A 85 -19.81 4.60 -5.29
CA TRP A 85 -20.92 3.89 -5.93
C TRP A 85 -20.43 2.80 -6.89
N ASN A 86 -19.42 3.06 -7.73
CA ASN A 86 -18.87 2.05 -8.64
C ASN A 86 -18.24 0.86 -7.89
N ARG A 87 -17.64 1.10 -6.72
CA ARG A 87 -17.15 0.04 -5.82
C ARG A 87 -18.28 -0.83 -5.28
N VAL A 88 -19.34 -0.22 -4.74
CA VAL A 88 -20.54 -0.92 -4.26
C VAL A 88 -21.21 -1.68 -5.39
N PHE A 89 -21.35 -1.06 -6.57
CA PHE A 89 -21.98 -1.67 -7.73
C PHE A 89 -21.21 -2.90 -8.25
N LEU A 90 -19.88 -2.94 -8.13
CA LEU A 90 -19.12 -4.16 -8.44
C LEU A 90 -19.43 -5.30 -7.48
N LEU A 91 -19.64 -5.03 -6.19
CA LEU A 91 -20.10 -6.05 -5.24
C LEU A 91 -21.53 -6.51 -5.56
N VAL A 92 -22.43 -5.59 -5.96
CA VAL A 92 -23.79 -5.93 -6.42
C VAL A 92 -23.76 -6.83 -7.67
N CYS A 93 -22.86 -6.59 -8.62
CA CYS A 93 -22.63 -7.48 -9.76
C CYS A 93 -22.17 -8.88 -9.29
N ALA A 94 -21.26 -8.97 -8.32
CA ALA A 94 -20.82 -10.25 -7.76
C ALA A 94 -21.96 -10.98 -7.02
N THR A 95 -22.76 -10.28 -6.23
CA THR A 95 -23.95 -10.84 -5.56
C THR A 95 -24.98 -11.35 -6.59
N GLY A 96 -25.19 -10.64 -7.70
CA GLY A 96 -26.04 -11.11 -8.80
C GLY A 96 -25.55 -12.44 -9.40
N LEU A 97 -24.24 -12.59 -9.59
CA LEU A 97 -23.63 -13.85 -10.06
C LEU A 97 -23.73 -14.99 -9.03
N ILE A 98 -23.84 -14.69 -7.74
CA ILE A 98 -24.11 -15.70 -6.70
C ILE A 98 -25.60 -16.10 -6.68
N ILE A 99 -26.52 -15.19 -7.00
CA ILE A 99 -27.96 -15.46 -6.96
C ILE A 99 -28.44 -16.25 -8.20
N ASP A 100 -27.89 -15.99 -9.39
CA ASP A 100 -28.35 -16.64 -10.62
C ASP A 100 -28.31 -18.18 -10.60
N PRO A 101 -27.27 -18.86 -10.07
CA PRO A 101 -27.26 -20.32 -10.00
C PRO A 101 -28.24 -20.90 -8.96
N LEU A 102 -28.70 -20.08 -7.99
CA LEU A 102 -29.69 -20.55 -7.00
C LEU A 102 -31.00 -20.98 -7.66
N PHE A 103 -31.37 -20.40 -8.81
CA PHE A 103 -32.58 -20.78 -9.56
C PHE A 103 -32.66 -22.28 -9.87
N PHE A 104 -31.53 -22.98 -9.94
CA PHE A 104 -31.49 -24.43 -10.21
C PHE A 104 -31.96 -25.27 -9.01
N TYR A 105 -31.72 -24.83 -7.77
CA TYR A 105 -32.15 -25.55 -6.56
C TYR A 105 -33.65 -25.39 -6.26
N ALA A 106 -34.38 -24.63 -7.09
CA ALA A 106 -35.84 -24.54 -7.02
C ALA A 106 -36.53 -25.78 -7.60
N LEU A 107 -35.87 -26.54 -8.48
CA LEU A 107 -36.37 -27.82 -9.00
C LEU A 107 -36.01 -28.95 -8.03
N SER A 108 -36.95 -29.86 -7.76
CA SER A 108 -36.76 -31.00 -6.85
C SER A 108 -37.65 -32.17 -7.24
N ILE A 109 -37.28 -33.40 -6.87
CA ILE A 109 -38.11 -34.59 -7.08
C ILE A 109 -38.73 -35.02 -5.74
N SER A 110 -40.02 -35.30 -5.73
CA SER A 110 -40.72 -35.81 -4.53
C SER A 110 -40.37 -37.27 -4.30
N GLN A 111 -39.82 -37.62 -3.13
CA GLN A 111 -39.52 -39.02 -2.76
C GLN A 111 -40.79 -39.88 -2.62
N SER A 112 -41.88 -39.28 -2.14
CA SER A 112 -43.16 -39.97 -1.96
C SER A 112 -43.87 -40.18 -3.30
N CYS A 113 -43.99 -39.12 -4.12
CA CYS A 113 -44.80 -39.15 -5.34
C CYS A 113 -44.00 -39.49 -6.62
N MET A 114 -42.67 -39.56 -6.55
CA MET A 114 -41.76 -39.84 -7.67
C MET A 114 -42.02 -38.95 -8.89
N CYS A 115 -42.20 -37.65 -8.63
CA CYS A 115 -42.52 -36.63 -9.61
C CYS A 115 -41.70 -35.35 -9.39
N LEU A 116 -41.43 -34.63 -10.48
CA LEU A 116 -40.69 -33.36 -10.52
C LEU A 116 -41.62 -32.18 -10.19
N PHE A 117 -41.17 -31.28 -9.32
CA PHE A 117 -41.87 -30.05 -8.92
C PHE A 117 -40.91 -28.87 -8.73
N VAL A 118 -41.49 -27.66 -8.60
CA VAL A 118 -40.80 -26.44 -8.20
C VAL A 118 -41.14 -26.11 -6.74
N ASP A 119 -40.15 -25.95 -5.85
CA ASP A 119 -40.38 -25.44 -4.49
C ASP A 119 -40.75 -23.96 -4.57
N GLY A 120 -42.04 -23.66 -4.36
CA GLY A 120 -42.60 -22.32 -4.49
C GLY A 120 -42.06 -21.32 -3.47
N TRP A 121 -41.73 -21.75 -2.26
CA TRP A 121 -41.11 -20.87 -1.25
C TRP A 121 -39.69 -20.51 -1.63
N PHE A 122 -38.93 -21.48 -2.13
CA PHE A 122 -37.56 -21.25 -2.60
C PHE A 122 -37.54 -20.42 -3.90
N ALA A 123 -38.49 -20.63 -4.80
CA ALA A 123 -38.69 -19.79 -5.97
C ALA A 123 -38.97 -18.32 -5.59
N ILE A 124 -39.81 -18.08 -4.57
CA ILE A 124 -40.08 -16.73 -4.06
C ILE A 124 -38.79 -16.09 -3.50
N THR A 125 -38.04 -16.77 -2.64
CA THR A 125 -36.84 -16.16 -2.01
C THR A 125 -35.78 -15.79 -3.05
N VAL A 126 -35.47 -16.69 -4.00
CA VAL A 126 -34.50 -16.43 -5.06
C VAL A 126 -34.97 -15.32 -6.00
N THR A 127 -36.26 -15.27 -6.35
CA THR A 127 -36.78 -14.19 -7.20
C THR A 127 -36.82 -12.83 -6.51
N VAL A 128 -37.12 -12.76 -5.21
CA VAL A 128 -37.00 -11.52 -4.41
C VAL A 128 -35.56 -11.02 -4.38
N LEU A 129 -34.59 -11.88 -4.05
CA LEU A 129 -33.16 -11.54 -4.05
C LEU A 129 -32.69 -11.04 -5.43
N ARG A 130 -33.12 -11.72 -6.50
CA ARG A 130 -32.80 -11.34 -7.86
C ARG A 130 -33.38 -9.96 -8.21
N CYS A 131 -34.66 -9.71 -7.91
CA CYS A 131 -35.31 -8.42 -8.12
C CYS A 131 -34.61 -7.27 -7.37
N MET A 132 -34.13 -7.49 -6.14
CA MET A 132 -33.33 -6.50 -5.41
C MET A 132 -32.04 -6.14 -6.18
N THR A 133 -31.34 -7.12 -6.75
CA THR A 133 -30.16 -6.83 -7.59
C THR A 133 -30.51 -6.09 -8.88
N ASP A 134 -31.64 -6.42 -9.52
CA ASP A 134 -32.10 -5.75 -10.76
C ASP A 134 -32.44 -4.27 -10.51
N VAL A 135 -33.07 -3.93 -9.38
CA VAL A 135 -33.34 -2.53 -8.99
C VAL A 135 -32.03 -1.73 -8.88
N LEU A 136 -30.99 -2.32 -8.28
CA LEU A 136 -29.67 -1.66 -8.16
C LEU A 136 -28.95 -1.51 -9.52
N HIS A 137 -29.14 -2.46 -10.45
CA HIS A 137 -28.65 -2.32 -11.82
C HIS A 137 -29.42 -1.25 -12.62
N LEU A 138 -30.75 -1.16 -12.47
CA LEU A 138 -31.56 -0.09 -13.06
C LEU A 138 -31.15 1.30 -12.52
N TRP A 139 -30.89 1.41 -11.22
CA TRP A 139 -30.34 2.63 -10.61
C TRP A 139 -28.97 2.98 -11.20
N ASN A 140 -28.07 2.01 -11.35
CA ASN A 140 -26.77 2.24 -11.97
C ASN A 140 -26.90 2.68 -13.45
N MET A 141 -27.81 2.07 -14.22
CA MET A 141 -28.11 2.47 -15.60
C MET A 141 -28.64 3.92 -15.67
N TRP A 142 -29.48 4.33 -14.71
CA TRP A 142 -29.93 5.72 -14.57
C TRP A 142 -28.79 6.70 -14.21
N LEU A 143 -27.80 6.25 -13.43
CA LEU A 143 -26.57 7.02 -13.21
C LEU A 143 -25.70 7.10 -14.47
N GLN A 144 -25.56 6.03 -15.26
CA GLN A 144 -24.84 6.08 -16.56
C GLN A 144 -25.50 7.05 -17.55
N LEU A 145 -26.83 7.13 -17.58
CA LEU A 145 -27.58 8.14 -18.37
C LEU A 145 -27.22 9.60 -18.01
N LYS A 146 -26.72 9.84 -16.79
CA LYS A 146 -26.31 11.17 -16.31
C LYS A 146 -24.79 11.40 -16.28
N MET A 147 -23.97 10.38 -16.49
CA MET A 147 -22.51 10.49 -16.38
C MET A 147 -21.85 11.04 -17.65
N ALA A 148 -21.13 12.16 -17.52
CA ALA A 148 -20.39 12.73 -18.64
C ALA A 148 -19.16 11.89 -19.02
N LYS A 149 -19.07 11.46 -20.27
CA LYS A 149 -17.90 10.74 -20.80
C LYS A 149 -16.85 11.73 -21.34
N ARG A 150 -15.85 12.05 -20.51
CA ARG A 150 -14.66 12.80 -20.94
C ARG A 150 -13.76 11.86 -21.77
N TYR A 151 -13.39 12.28 -22.98
CA TYR A 151 -12.40 11.55 -23.79
C TYR A 151 -11.00 11.93 -23.31
N SER A 152 -10.17 10.94 -22.97
CA SER A 152 -8.72 11.13 -22.87
C SER A 152 -8.13 11.12 -24.28
N PHE A 153 -7.70 12.28 -24.76
CA PHE A 153 -7.03 12.39 -26.05
C PHE A 153 -5.55 12.03 -25.90
N THR A 154 -5.20 10.78 -26.21
CA THR A 154 -3.82 10.29 -26.29
C THR A 154 -3.50 9.81 -27.71
N ALA A 155 -3.88 10.60 -28.72
CA ALA A 155 -3.57 10.32 -30.13
C ALA A 155 -3.65 11.56 -31.05
N MET A 156 -2.77 12.55 -30.84
CA MET A 156 -2.07 13.25 -31.94
C MET A 156 -0.94 14.11 -31.38
N VAL A 157 0.22 14.00 -32.01
CA VAL A 157 1.36 14.91 -31.86
C VAL A 157 1.14 16.10 -32.80
N GLY A 158 1.47 17.31 -32.34
CA GLY A 158 1.55 18.52 -33.16
C GLY A 158 0.29 19.38 -33.14
N GLY A 159 0.39 20.59 -32.55
CA GLY A 159 -0.71 21.55 -32.50
C GLY A 159 -0.65 22.46 -31.28
N ASP A 160 0.02 23.59 -31.46
CA ASP A 160 0.19 24.72 -30.56
C ASP A 160 -1.07 25.19 -29.77
N GLY A 161 -0.84 25.81 -28.61
CA GLY A 161 -1.76 26.79 -28.01
C GLY A 161 -2.95 26.27 -27.18
N GLY A 162 -2.85 26.42 -25.85
CA GLY A 162 -4.02 26.58 -24.96
C GLY A 162 -4.47 25.34 -24.18
N GLY A 163 -4.03 25.25 -22.93
CA GLY A 163 -4.49 24.21 -22.00
C GLY A 163 -5.96 24.38 -21.61
N ALA A 164 -6.82 23.48 -22.10
CA ALA A 164 -8.20 23.36 -21.64
C ALA A 164 -8.58 21.88 -21.47
N ASN A 165 -8.42 21.35 -20.25
CA ASN A 165 -8.95 20.03 -19.82
C ASN A 165 -10.49 20.06 -19.65
N GLY A 166 -11.19 20.70 -20.59
CA GLY A 166 -12.60 21.06 -20.52
C GLY A 166 -13.55 19.89 -20.75
N LEU A 167 -14.58 19.80 -19.89
CA LEU A 167 -15.70 18.88 -20.04
C LEU A 167 -16.63 19.35 -21.18
N ARG A 168 -16.25 19.12 -22.44
CA ARG A 168 -16.89 19.71 -23.64
C ARG A 168 -18.23 19.08 -24.06
N ASP A 169 -19.05 18.66 -23.10
CA ASP A 169 -20.39 18.09 -23.32
C ASP A 169 -21.26 18.30 -22.06
N THR A 170 -21.76 19.52 -21.83
CA THR A 170 -22.50 19.92 -20.62
C THR A 170 -24.02 19.76 -20.72
N SER A 171 -24.56 19.41 -21.89
CA SER A 171 -26.01 19.25 -22.04
C SER A 171 -26.44 17.85 -21.57
N PRO A 172 -27.39 17.71 -20.63
CA PRO A 172 -27.84 16.39 -20.17
C PRO A 172 -28.47 15.58 -21.31
N ARG A 173 -29.03 16.26 -22.34
CA ARG A 173 -29.56 15.63 -23.55
C ARG A 173 -28.47 14.98 -24.41
N SER A 174 -27.33 15.64 -24.65
CA SER A 174 -26.25 15.05 -25.45
C SER A 174 -25.61 13.87 -24.73
N VAL A 175 -25.40 13.96 -23.42
CA VAL A 175 -24.88 12.87 -22.57
C VAL A 175 -25.81 11.63 -22.63
N ALA A 176 -27.10 11.79 -22.32
CA ALA A 176 -28.06 10.69 -22.32
C ALA A 176 -28.20 10.06 -23.72
N LEU A 177 -28.32 10.87 -24.79
CA LEU A 177 -28.41 10.37 -26.17
C LEU A 177 -27.15 9.63 -26.63
N LYS A 178 -25.96 10.02 -26.14
CA LYS A 178 -24.68 9.36 -26.46
C LYS A 178 -24.57 7.97 -25.82
N TYR A 179 -25.12 7.80 -24.61
CA TYR A 179 -25.25 6.49 -23.97
C TYR A 179 -26.34 5.64 -24.67
N LEU A 180 -27.54 6.17 -24.89
CA LEU A 180 -28.64 5.48 -25.57
C LEU A 180 -28.31 5.02 -26.99
N LYS A 181 -27.57 5.84 -27.77
CA LYS A 181 -27.10 5.45 -29.11
C LYS A 181 -25.93 4.45 -29.10
N SER A 182 -25.30 4.22 -27.95
CA SER A 182 -24.19 3.27 -27.82
C SER A 182 -24.72 1.83 -27.81
N LYS A 183 -24.87 1.24 -29.01
CA LYS A 183 -25.34 -0.17 -29.18
C LYS A 183 -24.54 -1.20 -28.38
N LYS A 184 -23.27 -0.92 -28.04
CA LYS A 184 -22.42 -1.83 -27.24
C LYS A 184 -22.47 -1.58 -25.72
N GLY A 185 -23.08 -0.48 -25.27
CA GLY A 185 -23.25 -0.14 -23.86
C GLY A 185 -24.68 -0.35 -23.42
N PHE A 186 -25.57 0.59 -23.77
CA PHE A 186 -26.96 0.59 -23.29
C PHE A 186 -27.73 -0.70 -23.58
N LEU A 187 -27.62 -1.27 -24.80
CA LEU A 187 -28.31 -2.54 -25.11
C LEU A 187 -27.75 -3.74 -24.33
N PHE A 188 -26.47 -3.69 -23.98
CA PHE A 188 -25.80 -4.75 -23.22
C PHE A 188 -26.14 -4.65 -21.73
N ASP A 189 -26.08 -3.44 -21.17
CA ASP A 189 -26.51 -3.15 -19.80
C ASP A 189 -28.01 -3.49 -19.62
N LEU A 190 -28.85 -3.19 -20.61
CA LEU A 190 -30.27 -3.58 -20.63
C LEU A 190 -30.46 -5.10 -20.69
N PHE A 191 -29.72 -5.80 -21.55
CA PHE A 191 -29.81 -7.27 -21.69
C PHE A 191 -29.47 -7.99 -20.38
N VAL A 192 -28.44 -7.53 -19.67
CA VAL A 192 -28.00 -8.06 -18.37
C VAL A 192 -29.13 -8.04 -17.32
N ILE A 193 -30.01 -7.04 -17.37
CA ILE A 193 -31.09 -6.78 -16.40
C ILE A 193 -32.37 -7.58 -16.70
N ILE A 194 -32.55 -8.14 -17.92
CA ILE A 194 -33.82 -8.78 -18.30
C ILE A 194 -34.15 -9.95 -17.34
N PRO A 195 -35.37 -10.03 -16.77
CA PRO A 195 -35.74 -11.06 -15.79
C PRO A 195 -36.09 -12.42 -16.46
N ILE A 196 -35.24 -12.88 -17.38
CA ILE A 196 -35.41 -14.17 -18.09
C ILE A 196 -35.51 -15.37 -17.12
N PRO A 197 -34.71 -15.49 -16.04
CA PRO A 197 -34.76 -16.64 -15.15
C PRO A 197 -36.05 -16.65 -14.34
N GLN A 198 -36.57 -15.48 -13.94
CA GLN A 198 -37.88 -15.35 -13.31
C GLN A 198 -39.01 -15.80 -14.26
N ILE A 199 -39.00 -15.34 -15.53
CA ILE A 199 -40.01 -15.74 -16.52
C ILE A 199 -39.97 -17.26 -16.77
N ILE A 200 -38.77 -17.84 -16.85
CA ILE A 200 -38.62 -19.28 -17.05
C ILE A 200 -39.12 -20.07 -15.84
N LEU A 201 -38.72 -19.69 -14.63
CA LEU A 201 -39.11 -20.38 -13.40
C LEU A 201 -40.63 -20.37 -13.18
N TRP A 202 -41.29 -19.24 -13.42
CA TRP A 202 -42.71 -19.06 -13.11
C TRP A 202 -43.68 -19.36 -14.25
N VAL A 203 -43.23 -19.36 -15.52
CA VAL A 203 -44.11 -19.54 -16.69
C VAL A 203 -43.71 -20.74 -17.55
N VAL A 204 -42.42 -20.82 -17.93
CA VAL A 204 -41.96 -21.82 -18.89
C VAL A 204 -41.85 -23.20 -18.24
N ILE A 205 -41.26 -23.31 -17.05
CA ILE A 205 -41.11 -24.57 -16.33
C ILE A 205 -42.49 -25.20 -16.02
N PRO A 206 -43.45 -24.50 -15.36
CA PRO A 206 -44.79 -25.06 -15.12
C PRO A 206 -45.49 -25.53 -16.40
N SER A 207 -45.49 -24.74 -17.48
CA SER A 207 -46.16 -25.11 -18.73
C SER A 207 -45.49 -26.29 -19.45
N LEU A 208 -44.18 -26.46 -19.33
CA LEU A 208 -43.47 -27.64 -19.84
C LEU A 208 -43.73 -28.90 -18.99
N LEU A 209 -43.82 -28.75 -17.66
CA LEU A 209 -44.19 -29.83 -16.74
C LEU A 209 -45.62 -30.32 -16.98
N GLU A 210 -46.58 -29.40 -17.12
CA GLU A 210 -47.99 -29.71 -17.44
C GLU A 210 -48.14 -30.54 -18.73
N ARG A 211 -47.28 -30.27 -19.72
CA ARG A 211 -47.22 -30.97 -21.00
C ARG A 211 -46.45 -32.30 -20.95
N GLY A 212 -45.84 -32.64 -19.81
CA GLY A 212 -44.97 -33.82 -19.68
C GLY A 212 -43.70 -33.74 -20.54
N SER A 213 -43.20 -32.53 -20.82
CA SER A 213 -42.02 -32.34 -21.66
C SER A 213 -40.72 -32.56 -20.89
N VAL A 214 -39.94 -33.55 -21.29
CA VAL A 214 -38.65 -33.91 -20.68
C VAL A 214 -37.49 -32.98 -21.05
N THR A 215 -37.78 -31.85 -21.69
CA THR A 215 -36.79 -30.84 -22.09
C THR A 215 -36.65 -29.72 -21.06
N VAL A 216 -37.46 -29.72 -19.98
CA VAL A 216 -37.45 -28.70 -18.91
C VAL A 216 -36.02 -28.39 -18.48
N VAL A 217 -35.30 -29.42 -18.01
CA VAL A 217 -33.96 -29.28 -17.43
C VAL A 217 -32.96 -28.71 -18.44
N MET A 218 -32.97 -29.21 -19.68
CA MET A 218 -32.11 -28.73 -20.77
C MET A 218 -32.43 -27.28 -21.18
N THR A 219 -33.71 -26.88 -21.20
CA THR A 219 -34.10 -25.50 -21.53
C THR A 219 -33.69 -24.50 -20.46
N VAL A 220 -33.75 -24.89 -19.18
CA VAL A 220 -33.28 -24.11 -18.04
C VAL A 220 -31.75 -23.96 -18.09
N PHE A 221 -31.03 -25.05 -18.32
CA PHE A 221 -29.58 -25.08 -18.42
C PHE A 221 -29.05 -24.18 -19.56
N LEU A 222 -29.59 -24.32 -20.77
CA LEU A 222 -29.14 -23.53 -21.93
C LEU A 222 -29.42 -22.02 -21.76
N MET A 223 -30.59 -21.64 -21.23
CA MET A 223 -30.89 -20.21 -21.04
C MET A 223 -30.06 -19.58 -19.92
N PHE A 224 -29.70 -20.34 -18.88
CA PHE A 224 -28.80 -19.86 -17.84
C PHE A 224 -27.48 -19.39 -18.45
N PHE A 225 -26.80 -20.18 -19.29
CA PHE A 225 -25.55 -19.74 -19.93
C PHE A 225 -25.75 -18.52 -20.83
N PHE A 226 -26.88 -18.44 -21.55
CA PHE A 226 -27.20 -17.32 -22.43
C PHE A 226 -27.24 -15.97 -21.70
N GLN A 227 -27.61 -15.93 -20.42
CA GLN A 227 -27.60 -14.70 -19.61
C GLN A 227 -26.40 -14.59 -18.65
N TYR A 228 -25.95 -15.70 -18.07
CA TYR A 228 -24.88 -15.74 -17.08
C TYR A 228 -23.53 -15.35 -17.68
N LEU A 229 -23.20 -15.80 -18.90
CA LEU A 229 -21.95 -15.44 -19.57
C LEU A 229 -21.87 -13.93 -19.88
N PRO A 230 -22.91 -13.26 -20.43
CA PRO A 230 -22.97 -11.80 -20.49
C PRO A 230 -22.82 -11.08 -19.14
N LYS A 231 -23.41 -11.59 -18.06
CA LYS A 231 -23.24 -11.00 -16.71
C LYS A 231 -21.79 -11.08 -16.22
N ILE A 232 -21.11 -12.21 -16.43
CA ILE A 232 -19.67 -12.35 -16.14
C ILE A 232 -18.87 -11.33 -16.95
N TYR A 233 -19.11 -11.24 -18.26
CA TYR A 233 -18.40 -10.29 -19.13
C TYR A 233 -18.62 -8.84 -18.68
N HIS A 234 -19.85 -8.46 -18.33
CA HIS A 234 -20.19 -7.14 -17.78
C HIS A 234 -19.37 -6.84 -16.50
N SER A 235 -19.36 -7.77 -15.54
CA SER A 235 -18.59 -7.64 -14.29
C SER A 235 -17.09 -7.50 -14.52
N VAL A 236 -16.51 -8.30 -15.43
CA VAL A 236 -15.08 -8.21 -15.80
C VAL A 236 -14.75 -6.90 -16.51
N CYS A 237 -15.63 -6.41 -17.39
CA CYS A 237 -15.48 -5.10 -18.03
C CYS A 237 -15.53 -3.95 -17.03
N LEU A 238 -16.43 -4.00 -16.04
CA LEU A 238 -16.51 -3.03 -14.95
C LEU A 238 -15.22 -3.04 -14.10
N LEU A 239 -14.76 -4.23 -13.69
CA LEU A 239 -13.53 -4.41 -12.93
C LEU A 239 -12.32 -3.81 -13.65
N ARG A 240 -12.11 -4.15 -14.92
CA ARG A 240 -11.00 -3.64 -15.74
C ARG A 240 -11.09 -2.13 -15.95
N ARG A 241 -12.30 -1.57 -16.12
CA ARG A 241 -12.54 -0.12 -16.20
C ARG A 241 -12.11 0.59 -14.92
N MET A 242 -12.37 0.02 -13.74
CA MET A 242 -11.97 0.62 -12.46
C MET A 242 -10.45 0.52 -12.21
N GLN A 243 -9.83 -0.62 -12.51
CA GLN A 243 -8.37 -0.81 -12.41
C GLN A 243 -7.61 0.27 -13.19
N ASN A 244 -8.00 0.52 -14.44
CA ASN A 244 -7.37 1.53 -15.31
C ASN A 244 -7.57 2.99 -14.85
N LEU A 245 -8.53 3.27 -13.97
CA LEU A 245 -8.86 4.64 -13.53
C LEU A 245 -8.34 4.99 -12.13
N SER A 246 -8.20 4.00 -11.25
CA SER A 246 -7.91 4.20 -9.82
C SER A 246 -6.60 3.54 -9.36
N GLY A 247 -6.05 2.59 -10.12
CA GLY A 247 -4.92 1.74 -9.70
C GLY A 247 -5.33 0.75 -8.60
N TYR A 248 -5.66 1.28 -7.42
CA TYR A 248 -6.27 0.53 -6.30
C TYR A 248 -7.79 0.70 -6.33
N ILE A 249 -8.52 -0.43 -6.32
CA ILE A 249 -9.97 -0.43 -6.54
C ILE A 249 -10.72 0.11 -5.30
N PHE A 250 -10.30 -0.29 -4.09
CA PHE A 250 -10.96 0.00 -2.81
C PHE A 250 -10.05 0.72 -1.80
N GLY A 251 -8.96 1.36 -2.25
CA GLY A 251 -7.97 2.01 -1.38
C GLY A 251 -7.01 1.06 -0.68
N THR A 252 -7.47 -0.07 -0.14
CA THR A 252 -6.59 -1.11 0.43
C THR A 252 -6.18 -2.14 -0.61
N VAL A 253 -4.94 -2.64 -0.49
CA VAL A 253 -4.37 -3.60 -1.45
C VAL A 253 -5.04 -4.98 -1.34
N TRP A 254 -5.51 -5.35 -0.15
CA TRP A 254 -6.12 -6.65 0.19
C TRP A 254 -7.37 -6.99 -0.65
N TRP A 255 -8.12 -5.98 -1.10
CA TRP A 255 -9.29 -6.21 -1.98
C TRP A 255 -8.91 -6.92 -3.29
N GLY A 256 -7.66 -6.84 -3.74
CA GLY A 256 -7.17 -7.62 -4.87
C GLY A 256 -7.27 -9.14 -4.63
N ILE A 257 -6.94 -9.63 -3.42
CA ILE A 257 -7.13 -11.04 -3.06
C ILE A 257 -8.62 -11.35 -2.93
N ALA A 258 -9.37 -10.53 -2.19
CA ALA A 258 -10.79 -10.77 -1.93
C ALA A 258 -11.61 -10.93 -3.21
N LEU A 259 -11.38 -10.08 -4.23
CA LEU A 259 -12.09 -10.17 -5.51
C LEU A 259 -11.72 -11.42 -6.32
N ASN A 260 -10.45 -11.85 -6.30
CA ASN A 260 -10.05 -13.12 -6.92
C ASN A 260 -10.69 -14.33 -6.21
N LEU A 261 -10.77 -14.28 -4.88
CA LEU A 261 -11.40 -15.32 -4.07
C LEU A 261 -12.92 -15.38 -4.30
N ILE A 262 -13.61 -14.23 -4.36
CA ILE A 262 -15.03 -14.14 -4.71
C ILE A 262 -15.28 -14.73 -6.10
N ALA A 263 -14.45 -14.41 -7.10
CA ALA A 263 -14.57 -14.98 -8.44
C ALA A 263 -14.42 -16.51 -8.46
N TYR A 264 -13.50 -17.05 -7.64
CA TYR A 264 -13.33 -18.49 -7.46
C TYR A 264 -14.56 -19.16 -6.82
N PHE A 265 -15.12 -18.58 -5.74
CA PHE A 265 -16.35 -19.08 -5.11
C PHE A 265 -17.57 -19.00 -6.04
N VAL A 266 -17.70 -17.93 -6.83
CA VAL A 266 -18.75 -17.76 -7.86
C VAL A 266 -18.65 -18.87 -8.92
N ALA A 267 -17.44 -19.18 -9.39
CA ALA A 267 -17.23 -20.27 -10.35
C ALA A 267 -17.57 -21.65 -9.74
N ALA A 268 -17.16 -21.90 -8.49
CA ALA A 268 -17.48 -23.12 -7.77
C ALA A 268 -18.99 -23.30 -7.57
N HIS A 269 -19.69 -22.23 -7.18
CA HIS A 269 -21.14 -22.25 -7.02
C HIS A 269 -21.88 -22.54 -8.34
N ALA A 270 -21.45 -21.92 -9.44
CA ALA A 270 -22.04 -22.16 -10.75
C ALA A 270 -21.77 -23.59 -11.26
N ALA A 271 -20.56 -24.13 -11.05
CA ALA A 271 -20.24 -25.52 -11.41
C ALA A 271 -21.07 -26.52 -10.58
N GLY A 272 -21.20 -26.29 -9.27
CA GLY A 272 -22.05 -27.06 -8.38
C GLY A 272 -23.53 -27.03 -8.75
N ALA A 273 -24.07 -25.85 -9.05
CA ALA A 273 -25.46 -25.71 -9.48
C ALA A 273 -25.71 -26.47 -10.79
N CYS A 274 -24.80 -26.36 -11.77
CA CYS A 274 -24.87 -27.13 -13.01
C CYS A 274 -24.87 -28.64 -12.74
N TRP A 275 -24.01 -29.12 -11.83
CA TRP A 275 -23.96 -30.53 -11.42
C TRP A 275 -25.28 -31.00 -10.77
N TYR A 276 -25.87 -30.20 -9.88
CA TYR A 276 -27.18 -30.48 -9.28
C TYR A 276 -28.29 -30.59 -10.35
N LEU A 277 -28.35 -29.63 -11.28
CA LEU A 277 -29.37 -29.61 -12.32
C LEU A 277 -29.23 -30.78 -13.30
N LEU A 278 -28.01 -31.14 -13.69
CA LEU A 278 -27.74 -32.33 -14.52
C LEU A 278 -28.03 -33.64 -13.76
N GLY A 279 -27.86 -33.65 -12.43
CA GLY A 279 -28.31 -34.72 -11.55
C GLY A 279 -29.83 -34.95 -11.60
N ILE A 280 -30.62 -33.87 -11.53
CA ILE A 280 -32.08 -33.93 -11.77
C ILE A 280 -32.37 -34.54 -13.14
N GLN A 281 -31.65 -34.14 -14.19
CA GLN A 281 -31.82 -34.69 -15.54
C GLN A 281 -31.57 -36.20 -15.60
N ARG A 282 -30.57 -36.70 -14.87
CA ARG A 282 -30.23 -38.13 -14.82
C ARG A 282 -31.28 -38.93 -14.02
N ALA A 283 -31.75 -38.40 -12.90
CA ALA A 283 -32.83 -39.00 -12.11
C ALA A 283 -34.16 -39.04 -12.89
N GLU A 284 -34.51 -37.95 -13.59
CA GLU A 284 -35.67 -37.91 -14.49
C GLU A 284 -35.56 -38.96 -15.61
N LYS A 285 -34.36 -39.14 -16.19
CA LYS A 285 -34.10 -40.17 -17.21
C LYS A 285 -34.36 -41.58 -16.67
N CYS A 286 -33.87 -41.92 -15.48
CA CYS A 286 -34.14 -43.22 -14.84
C CYS A 286 -35.65 -43.43 -14.62
N LEU A 287 -36.34 -42.45 -14.01
CA LEU A 287 -37.78 -42.53 -13.76
C LEU A 287 -38.59 -42.67 -15.06
N LYS A 288 -38.15 -42.01 -16.14
CA LYS A 288 -38.76 -42.13 -17.47
C LYS A 288 -38.56 -43.51 -18.09
N GLU A 289 -37.41 -44.14 -17.91
CA GLU A 289 -37.12 -45.49 -18.38
C GLU A 289 -38.01 -46.50 -17.63
N GLN A 290 -38.12 -46.40 -16.30
CA GLN A 290 -39.03 -47.25 -15.51
C GLN A 290 -40.52 -46.98 -15.79
N CYS A 291 -40.90 -45.73 -16.10
CA CYS A 291 -42.25 -45.39 -16.54
C CYS A 291 -42.61 -46.07 -17.88
N ARG A 292 -41.67 -46.14 -18.84
CA ARG A 292 -41.90 -46.83 -20.12
C ARG A 292 -42.11 -48.34 -19.97
N GLU A 293 -41.54 -48.96 -18.95
CA GLU A 293 -41.79 -50.38 -18.62
C GLU A 293 -43.13 -50.59 -17.88
N THR A 294 -43.70 -49.54 -17.28
CA THR A 294 -44.88 -49.65 -16.41
C THR A 294 -46.17 -49.40 -17.19
N SER A 295 -47.07 -50.39 -17.23
CA SER A 295 -48.37 -50.27 -17.92
C SER A 295 -49.22 -49.14 -17.32
N GLY A 296 -49.75 -48.27 -18.19
CA GLY A 296 -50.54 -47.10 -17.78
C GLY A 296 -49.73 -45.86 -17.35
N CYS A 297 -48.40 -45.90 -17.35
CA CYS A 297 -47.60 -44.72 -17.02
C CYS A 297 -47.46 -43.77 -18.22
N GLY A 298 -48.03 -42.57 -18.11
CA GLY A 298 -47.85 -41.47 -19.07
C GLY A 298 -46.80 -40.47 -18.59
N LEU A 299 -46.06 -39.83 -19.52
CA LEU A 299 -44.99 -38.87 -19.16
C LEU A 299 -45.45 -37.69 -18.30
N ARG A 300 -46.75 -37.36 -18.30
CA ARG A 300 -47.35 -36.34 -17.42
C ARG A 300 -47.39 -36.73 -15.94
N ILE A 301 -47.31 -38.03 -15.62
CA ILE A 301 -47.27 -38.56 -14.24
C ILE A 301 -45.92 -38.24 -13.56
N LEU A 302 -44.85 -38.12 -14.35
CA LEU A 302 -43.52 -37.71 -13.88
C LEU A 302 -43.47 -36.24 -13.43
N ALA A 303 -44.50 -35.44 -13.73
CA ALA A 303 -44.71 -34.11 -13.17
C ALA A 303 -45.80 -34.16 -12.10
N CYS A 304 -45.57 -33.49 -10.97
CA CYS A 304 -46.53 -33.49 -9.87
C CYS A 304 -47.85 -32.78 -10.28
N GLU A 305 -48.95 -33.09 -9.59
CA GLU A 305 -50.29 -32.53 -9.89
C GLU A 305 -50.27 -31.00 -9.77
N ASP A 306 -49.74 -30.49 -8.66
CA ASP A 306 -49.30 -29.10 -8.55
C ASP A 306 -47.83 -29.01 -8.98
N THR A 307 -47.56 -28.26 -10.05
CA THR A 307 -46.20 -28.04 -10.56
C THR A 307 -45.36 -27.13 -9.66
N ILE A 308 -46.01 -26.31 -8.82
CA ILE A 308 -45.39 -25.41 -7.84
C ILE A 308 -45.90 -25.81 -6.45
N TYR A 309 -45.01 -26.30 -5.60
CA TYR A 309 -45.33 -26.86 -4.29
C TYR A 309 -45.00 -25.89 -3.15
N TYR A 310 -45.97 -25.65 -2.27
CA TYR A 310 -45.84 -24.74 -1.11
C TYR A 310 -45.87 -25.45 0.25
N GLY A 311 -45.84 -26.78 0.30
CA GLY A 311 -45.96 -27.56 1.54
C GLY A 311 -47.40 -27.92 1.93
N ALA A 312 -48.37 -27.72 1.04
CA ALA A 312 -49.76 -28.12 1.28
C ALA A 312 -49.95 -29.64 1.09
N THR A 313 -50.71 -30.27 1.99
CA THR A 313 -51.05 -31.70 1.90
C THR A 313 -52.07 -31.95 0.80
N ASN A 314 -51.61 -32.12 -0.43
CA ASN A 314 -52.47 -32.47 -1.55
C ASN A 314 -52.87 -33.94 -1.48
N THR A 315 -54.17 -34.19 -1.39
CA THR A 315 -54.78 -35.49 -1.66
C THR A 315 -54.52 -35.85 -3.13
N LEU A 316 -53.61 -36.78 -3.40
CA LEU A 316 -53.39 -37.33 -4.75
C LEU A 316 -54.73 -37.85 -5.29
N ARG A 317 -55.32 -37.14 -6.26
CA ARG A 317 -56.72 -37.37 -6.64
C ARG A 317 -56.87 -38.32 -7.83
N GLU A 318 -55.77 -38.60 -8.54
CA GLU A 318 -55.73 -39.51 -9.69
C GLU A 318 -55.15 -40.88 -9.31
N ALA A 319 -55.94 -41.94 -9.50
CA ALA A 319 -55.53 -43.32 -9.22
C ALA A 319 -54.24 -43.75 -9.94
N ALA A 320 -53.97 -43.22 -11.15
CA ALA A 320 -52.75 -43.51 -11.89
C ALA A 320 -51.49 -42.92 -11.23
N ARG A 321 -51.60 -41.75 -10.58
CA ARG A 321 -50.49 -41.14 -9.82
C ARG A 321 -50.21 -41.87 -8.52
N LEU A 322 -51.26 -42.35 -7.84
CA LEU A 322 -51.13 -43.24 -6.67
C LEU A 322 -50.45 -44.57 -7.04
N ALA A 323 -50.90 -45.23 -8.12
CA ALA A 323 -50.28 -46.46 -8.61
C ALA A 323 -48.81 -46.28 -9.02
N TRP A 324 -48.45 -45.13 -9.59
CA TRP A 324 -47.05 -44.78 -9.84
C TRP A 324 -46.27 -44.61 -8.53
N ALA A 325 -46.78 -43.82 -7.57
CA ALA A 325 -46.13 -43.59 -6.28
C ALA A 325 -45.90 -44.88 -5.48
N GLU A 326 -46.76 -45.89 -5.61
CA GLU A 326 -46.60 -47.19 -4.96
C GLU A 326 -45.61 -48.15 -5.66
N ASN A 327 -45.09 -47.80 -6.85
CA ASN A 327 -44.16 -48.64 -7.61
C ASN A 327 -42.78 -48.76 -6.92
N ARG A 328 -42.65 -49.81 -6.09
CA ARG A 328 -41.40 -50.12 -5.35
C ARG A 328 -40.20 -50.35 -6.26
N LYS A 329 -40.38 -50.97 -7.44
CA LYS A 329 -39.27 -51.22 -8.38
C LYS A 329 -38.68 -49.88 -8.82
N ALA A 330 -39.50 -48.99 -9.37
CA ALA A 330 -39.07 -47.67 -9.84
C ALA A 330 -38.39 -46.84 -8.73
N ARG A 331 -38.95 -46.83 -7.51
CA ARG A 331 -38.34 -46.13 -6.36
C ARG A 331 -36.97 -46.72 -6.01
N SER A 332 -36.89 -48.04 -5.85
CA SER A 332 -35.66 -48.72 -5.44
C SER A 332 -34.53 -48.62 -6.47
N THR A 333 -34.87 -48.57 -7.77
CA THR A 333 -33.90 -48.43 -8.86
C THR A 333 -33.44 -46.99 -9.06
N CYS A 334 -34.32 -45.99 -8.91
CA CYS A 334 -34.00 -44.61 -9.27
C CYS A 334 -33.74 -43.67 -8.10
N LEU A 335 -34.29 -43.88 -6.90
CA LEU A 335 -34.26 -42.87 -5.82
C LEU A 335 -33.67 -43.38 -4.49
N ASP A 336 -33.93 -44.63 -4.11
CA ASP A 336 -33.49 -45.13 -2.78
C ASP A 336 -31.97 -45.44 -2.75
N ASN A 337 -31.46 -46.12 -3.77
CA ASN A 337 -30.05 -46.49 -3.91
C ASN A 337 -29.46 -45.94 -5.21
N ALA A 338 -28.29 -45.29 -5.13
CA ALA A 338 -27.59 -44.75 -6.29
C ALA A 338 -26.83 -45.83 -7.11
N ASP A 339 -26.66 -47.04 -6.58
CA ASP A 339 -25.90 -48.12 -7.23
C ASP A 339 -26.75 -48.97 -8.20
N HIS A 340 -28.07 -48.81 -8.19
CA HIS A 340 -28.99 -49.58 -9.02
C HIS A 340 -29.18 -49.02 -10.45
N TYR A 341 -28.54 -47.90 -10.76
CA TYR A 341 -28.56 -47.24 -12.07
C TYR A 341 -27.22 -46.56 -12.32
N ASP A 342 -26.79 -46.47 -13.58
CA ASP A 342 -25.55 -45.79 -13.96
C ASP A 342 -25.69 -44.27 -13.83
N TYR A 343 -25.55 -43.76 -12.61
CA TYR A 343 -25.61 -42.33 -12.30
C TYR A 343 -24.28 -41.59 -12.54
N GLY A 344 -23.17 -42.31 -12.73
CA GLY A 344 -21.84 -41.76 -12.94
C GLY A 344 -21.48 -40.67 -11.92
N ALA A 345 -20.96 -39.54 -12.41
CA ALA A 345 -20.59 -38.38 -11.60
C ALA A 345 -21.76 -37.75 -10.81
N TYR A 346 -23.02 -38.14 -11.08
CA TYR A 346 -24.21 -37.63 -10.41
C TYR A 346 -24.76 -38.54 -9.30
N SER A 347 -24.12 -39.66 -8.97
CA SER A 347 -24.57 -40.62 -7.94
C SER A 347 -25.04 -39.92 -6.64
N TRP A 348 -24.23 -39.00 -6.09
CA TRP A 348 -24.58 -38.27 -4.86
C TRP A 348 -25.71 -37.24 -5.03
N THR A 349 -26.05 -36.82 -6.25
CA THR A 349 -27.17 -35.88 -6.48
C THR A 349 -28.52 -36.53 -6.22
N VAL A 350 -28.65 -37.85 -6.39
CA VAL A 350 -29.93 -38.56 -6.34
C VAL A 350 -30.60 -38.38 -4.98
N GLN A 351 -29.86 -38.64 -3.91
CA GLN A 351 -30.31 -38.44 -2.53
C GLN A 351 -30.51 -36.96 -2.17
N LEU A 352 -29.77 -36.05 -2.81
CA LEU A 352 -29.84 -34.61 -2.56
C LEU A 352 -31.05 -33.94 -3.24
N VAL A 353 -31.48 -34.46 -4.39
CA VAL A 353 -32.62 -33.97 -5.18
C VAL A 353 -33.97 -34.33 -4.54
N THR A 354 -34.00 -35.42 -3.75
CA THR A 354 -35.16 -35.88 -2.97
C THR A 354 -35.20 -35.38 -1.53
N ASN A 355 -34.10 -34.86 -1.00
CA ASN A 355 -34.00 -34.31 0.36
C ASN A 355 -34.97 -33.13 0.57
N ASP A 356 -35.51 -32.95 1.78
CA ASP A 356 -36.38 -31.81 2.12
C ASP A 356 -35.57 -30.56 2.54
N SER A 357 -34.32 -30.70 2.99
CA SER A 357 -33.55 -29.60 3.56
C SER A 357 -32.94 -28.68 2.48
N ARG A 358 -33.53 -27.49 2.33
CA ARG A 358 -33.09 -26.43 1.39
C ARG A 358 -31.63 -26.01 1.58
N LEU A 359 -31.10 -26.08 2.81
CA LEU A 359 -29.71 -25.72 3.10
C LEU A 359 -28.72 -26.73 2.52
N GLU A 360 -29.02 -28.03 2.61
CA GLU A 360 -28.17 -29.08 2.04
C GLU A 360 -28.13 -28.99 0.52
N LYS A 361 -29.27 -28.72 -0.13
CA LYS A 361 -29.38 -28.44 -1.57
C LYS A 361 -28.50 -27.28 -2.04
N ILE A 362 -28.17 -26.32 -1.18
CA ILE A 362 -27.23 -25.23 -1.50
C ILE A 362 -25.78 -25.61 -1.15
N LEU A 363 -25.56 -26.19 0.04
CA LEU A 363 -24.22 -26.40 0.59
C LEU A 363 -23.47 -27.55 -0.08
N PHE A 364 -24.11 -28.70 -0.33
CA PHE A 364 -23.45 -29.85 -0.95
C PHE A 364 -22.98 -29.58 -2.40
N PRO A 365 -23.75 -28.90 -3.27
CA PRO A 365 -23.28 -28.58 -4.61
C PRO A 365 -22.16 -27.53 -4.60
N ILE A 366 -22.19 -26.55 -3.67
CA ILE A 366 -21.05 -25.63 -3.46
C ILE A 366 -19.80 -26.41 -3.04
N PHE A 367 -19.93 -27.35 -2.10
CA PHE A 367 -18.84 -28.21 -1.64
C PHE A 367 -18.26 -29.05 -2.78
N TRP A 368 -19.11 -29.70 -3.59
CA TRP A 368 -18.70 -30.44 -4.78
C TRP A 368 -17.95 -29.55 -5.77
N GLY A 369 -18.51 -28.37 -6.10
CA GLY A 369 -17.87 -27.42 -7.01
C GLY A 369 -16.50 -26.93 -6.49
N LEU A 370 -16.37 -26.68 -5.19
CA LEU A 370 -15.09 -26.32 -4.57
C LEU A 370 -14.08 -27.47 -4.63
N MET A 371 -14.50 -28.71 -4.40
CA MET A 371 -13.65 -29.90 -4.47
C MET A 371 -13.12 -30.11 -5.90
N THR A 372 -14.01 -30.12 -6.88
CA THR A 372 -13.68 -30.36 -8.30
C THR A 372 -12.77 -29.26 -8.87
N LEU A 373 -13.04 -27.98 -8.57
CA LEU A 373 -12.19 -26.88 -9.07
C LEU A 373 -10.82 -26.80 -8.39
N ARG A 374 -10.67 -27.24 -7.13
CA ARG A 374 -9.41 -27.12 -6.36
C ARG A 374 -8.27 -27.99 -6.87
N HIS A 375 -8.52 -28.84 -7.87
CA HIS A 375 -7.58 -29.86 -8.34
C HIS A 375 -7.18 -30.84 -7.21
N TYR A 376 -8.08 -31.11 -6.26
CA TYR A 376 -7.93 -32.24 -5.33
C TYR A 376 -8.39 -33.58 -5.94
N SER A 377 -8.54 -33.61 -7.27
CA SER A 377 -8.70 -34.83 -8.10
C SER A 377 -7.38 -35.61 -8.26
N PHE A 378 -6.31 -35.20 -7.57
CA PHE A 378 -5.04 -35.94 -7.44
C PHE A 378 -4.82 -36.43 -5.99
N SER A 379 -5.89 -36.67 -5.23
CA SER A 379 -5.85 -37.70 -4.19
C SER A 379 -6.08 -39.07 -4.85
N PRO A 380 -5.53 -40.18 -4.32
CA PRO A 380 -5.65 -41.49 -4.95
C PRO A 380 -7.13 -41.94 -5.02
N PRO A 381 -7.50 -42.81 -5.98
CA PRO A 381 -8.89 -43.13 -6.35
C PRO A 381 -9.68 -43.95 -5.30
N TYR A 382 -9.30 -43.89 -4.02
CA TYR A 382 -9.79 -44.78 -2.96
C TYR A 382 -10.54 -44.08 -1.83
N THR A 383 -10.72 -42.75 -1.88
CA THR A 383 -11.21 -42.01 -0.69
C THR A 383 -12.55 -41.30 -0.85
N PHE A 384 -12.88 -40.68 -1.99
CA PHE A 384 -14.18 -40.02 -2.18
C PHE A 384 -14.64 -40.04 -3.64
N GLY A 385 -15.53 -40.99 -3.96
CA GLY A 385 -16.26 -41.06 -5.23
C GLY A 385 -15.41 -41.49 -6.42
N ASN A 386 -15.64 -42.69 -6.94
CA ASN A 386 -15.20 -43.00 -8.29
C ASN A 386 -15.90 -42.02 -9.25
N LEU A 387 -15.14 -41.29 -10.08
CA LEU A 387 -15.68 -40.81 -11.35
C LEU A 387 -15.80 -42.01 -12.29
N GLU A 388 -16.74 -42.91 -11.96
CA GLU A 388 -17.21 -43.93 -12.89
C GLU A 388 -17.83 -43.20 -14.06
N SER A 389 -17.12 -43.23 -15.20
CA SER A 389 -17.55 -42.54 -16.40
C SER A 389 -18.74 -43.27 -16.99
N SER A 390 -19.94 -42.71 -16.80
CA SER A 390 -21.12 -43.15 -17.55
C SER A 390 -20.84 -43.01 -19.06
N THR A 391 -21.53 -43.83 -19.87
CA THR A 391 -21.41 -43.82 -21.33
C THR A 391 -21.98 -42.57 -22.03
N GLU A 392 -22.48 -41.59 -21.26
CA GLU A 392 -23.06 -40.34 -21.78
C GLU A 392 -21.99 -39.28 -22.12
N TRP A 393 -21.85 -38.98 -23.40
CA TRP A 393 -20.91 -37.97 -23.91
C TRP A 393 -21.09 -36.57 -23.29
N LEU A 394 -22.30 -36.17 -22.91
CA LEU A 394 -22.57 -34.86 -22.29
C LEU A 394 -21.96 -34.72 -20.89
N GLU A 395 -21.97 -35.80 -20.10
CA GLU A 395 -21.36 -35.84 -18.77
C GLU A 395 -19.83 -35.74 -18.87
N VAL A 396 -19.24 -36.53 -19.77
CA VAL A 396 -17.80 -36.51 -20.03
C VAL A 396 -17.34 -35.12 -20.47
N VAL A 397 -18.05 -34.48 -21.42
CA VAL A 397 -17.74 -33.11 -21.88
C VAL A 397 -17.90 -32.08 -20.76
N PHE A 398 -18.95 -32.15 -19.94
CA PHE A 398 -19.14 -31.26 -18.79
C PHE A 398 -17.98 -31.38 -17.79
N ASN A 399 -17.63 -32.62 -17.40
CA ASN A 399 -16.53 -32.87 -16.47
C ASN A 399 -15.18 -32.37 -17.01
N ILE A 400 -14.88 -32.58 -18.30
CA ILE A 400 -13.67 -32.03 -18.94
C ILE A 400 -13.65 -30.50 -18.85
N ILE A 401 -14.77 -29.81 -19.12
CA ILE A 401 -14.86 -28.34 -19.04
C ILE A 401 -14.68 -27.85 -17.60
N VAL A 402 -15.30 -28.49 -16.61
CA VAL A 402 -15.18 -28.09 -15.19
C VAL A 402 -13.75 -28.33 -14.67
N LEU A 403 -13.14 -29.47 -14.98
CA LEU A 403 -11.77 -29.80 -14.54
C LEU A 403 -10.72 -28.87 -15.20
N THR A 404 -10.83 -28.61 -16.51
CA THR A 404 -9.90 -27.72 -17.22
C THR A 404 -10.04 -26.26 -16.79
N SER A 405 -11.28 -25.78 -16.61
CA SER A 405 -11.51 -24.42 -16.10
C SER A 405 -11.09 -24.26 -14.63
N GLY A 406 -11.28 -25.28 -13.78
CA GLY A 406 -10.79 -25.31 -12.40
C GLY A 406 -9.27 -25.17 -12.30
N LEU A 407 -8.53 -25.96 -13.08
CA LEU A 407 -7.06 -25.87 -13.14
C LEU A 407 -6.59 -24.46 -13.55
N LEU A 408 -7.25 -23.84 -14.55
CA LEU A 408 -6.94 -22.47 -14.97
C LEU A 408 -7.27 -21.44 -13.87
N LEU A 409 -8.41 -21.57 -13.17
CA LEU A 409 -8.80 -20.67 -12.09
C LEU A 409 -7.87 -20.76 -10.87
N VAL A 410 -7.48 -21.98 -10.46
CA VAL A 410 -6.55 -22.19 -9.34
C VAL A 410 -5.15 -21.64 -9.67
N THR A 411 -4.64 -21.90 -10.88
CA THR A 411 -3.32 -21.38 -11.28
C THR A 411 -3.32 -19.85 -11.38
N MET A 412 -4.39 -19.22 -11.87
CA MET A 412 -4.56 -17.77 -11.84
C MET A 412 -4.66 -17.21 -10.42
N LEU A 413 -5.42 -17.87 -9.52
CA LEU A 413 -5.56 -17.46 -8.12
C LEU A 413 -4.20 -17.47 -7.40
N ILE A 414 -3.45 -18.57 -7.51
CA ILE A 414 -2.10 -18.71 -6.93
C ILE A 414 -1.15 -17.67 -7.53
N GLY A 415 -1.19 -17.46 -8.85
CA GLY A 415 -0.38 -16.45 -9.54
C GLY A 415 -0.63 -15.04 -9.01
N ASN A 416 -1.91 -14.64 -8.92
CA ASN A 416 -2.31 -13.32 -8.45
C ASN A 416 -1.95 -13.09 -6.97
N ILE A 417 -2.16 -14.10 -6.10
CA ILE A 417 -1.75 -14.04 -4.69
C ILE A 417 -0.23 -13.92 -4.57
N LYS A 418 0.55 -14.67 -5.35
CA LYS A 418 2.03 -14.59 -5.36
C LYS A 418 2.54 -13.21 -5.76
N VAL A 419 1.97 -12.61 -6.82
CA VAL A 419 2.34 -11.26 -7.28
C VAL A 419 2.00 -10.20 -6.21
N PHE A 420 0.82 -10.28 -5.61
CA PHE A 420 0.41 -9.41 -4.49
C PHE A 420 1.36 -9.53 -3.29
N LEU A 421 1.65 -10.76 -2.87
CA LEU A 421 2.48 -11.03 -1.70
C LEU A 421 3.88 -10.47 -1.93
N HIS A 422 4.48 -10.78 -3.08
CA HIS A 422 5.78 -10.23 -3.48
C HIS A 422 5.79 -8.70 -3.51
N ALA A 423 4.76 -8.05 -4.08
CA ALA A 423 4.68 -6.58 -4.09
C ALA A 423 4.71 -5.99 -2.67
N THR A 424 4.01 -6.61 -1.73
CA THR A 424 3.91 -6.16 -0.33
C THR A 424 5.16 -6.49 0.49
N THR A 425 5.74 -7.69 0.32
CA THR A 425 6.88 -8.16 1.14
C THR A 425 8.25 -7.80 0.59
N SER A 426 8.36 -7.45 -0.70
CA SER A 426 9.63 -7.23 -1.42
C SER A 426 10.61 -6.32 -0.67
N LYS A 427 10.16 -5.15 -0.20
CA LYS A 427 11.01 -4.20 0.56
C LYS A 427 11.55 -4.80 1.86
N LYS A 428 10.68 -5.47 2.65
CA LYS A 428 11.06 -6.13 3.91
C LYS A 428 12.03 -7.29 3.65
N GLN A 429 11.77 -8.10 2.62
CA GLN A 429 12.64 -9.20 2.20
C GLN A 429 13.99 -8.71 1.68
N ALA A 430 14.04 -7.62 0.92
CA ALA A 430 15.28 -7.00 0.46
C ALA A 430 16.13 -6.51 1.64
N MET A 431 15.52 -5.88 2.65
CA MET A 431 16.22 -5.47 3.88
C MET A 431 16.73 -6.67 4.69
N GLN A 432 15.90 -7.71 4.87
CA GLN A 432 16.32 -8.95 5.55
C GLN A 432 17.49 -9.62 4.82
N LEU A 433 17.46 -9.65 3.48
CA LEU A 433 18.56 -10.17 2.66
C LEU A 433 19.83 -9.32 2.81
N LYS A 434 19.71 -7.99 2.78
CA LYS A 434 20.83 -7.06 3.01
C LYS A 434 21.46 -7.30 4.39
N MET A 435 20.66 -7.33 5.45
CA MET A 435 21.12 -7.57 6.82
C MET A 435 21.81 -8.93 6.96
N ARG A 436 21.25 -10.01 6.37
CA ARG A 436 21.87 -11.34 6.36
C ARG A 436 23.23 -11.34 5.65
N ASN A 437 23.33 -10.64 4.51
CA ASN A 437 24.56 -10.53 3.74
C ASN A 437 25.64 -9.73 4.50
N ILE A 438 25.24 -8.66 5.20
CA ILE A 438 26.14 -7.89 6.09
C ILE A 438 26.61 -8.78 7.25
N GLU A 439 25.73 -9.46 7.98
CA GLU A 439 26.13 -10.33 9.10
C GLU A 439 27.02 -11.51 8.65
N TRP A 440 26.81 -12.05 7.44
CA TRP A 440 27.73 -13.02 6.83
C TRP A 440 29.11 -12.40 6.53
N TRP A 441 29.14 -11.21 5.92
CA TRP A 441 30.39 -10.50 5.61
C TRP A 441 31.17 -10.14 6.89
N MET A 442 30.50 -9.63 7.92
CA MET A 442 31.10 -9.30 9.21
C MET A 442 31.71 -10.52 9.92
N ARG A 443 31.03 -11.67 9.85
CA ARG A 443 31.56 -12.96 10.34
C ARG A 443 32.77 -13.42 9.53
N LYS A 444 32.70 -13.37 8.19
CA LYS A 444 33.81 -13.75 7.30
C LYS A 444 35.05 -12.85 7.47
N ARG A 445 34.87 -11.59 7.85
CA ARG A 445 35.95 -10.63 8.18
C ARG A 445 36.37 -10.65 9.65
N GLN A 446 35.80 -11.54 10.47
CA GLN A 446 36.10 -11.68 11.90
C GLN A 446 36.02 -10.35 12.69
N LEU A 447 35.08 -9.46 12.35
CA LEU A 447 34.95 -8.18 13.05
C LEU A 447 34.64 -8.39 14.55
N PRO A 448 35.22 -7.61 15.48
CA PRO A 448 34.88 -7.68 16.90
C PRO A 448 33.40 -7.36 17.18
N GLN A 449 32.86 -7.90 18.26
CA GLN A 449 31.43 -7.81 18.61
C GLN A 449 30.93 -6.36 18.70
N GLY A 450 31.71 -5.43 19.28
CA GLY A 450 31.36 -4.01 19.35
C GLY A 450 31.17 -3.36 17.97
N PHE A 451 32.01 -3.71 16.98
CA PHE A 451 31.82 -3.22 15.60
C PHE A 451 30.57 -3.83 14.95
N ARG A 452 30.31 -5.13 15.16
CA ARG A 452 29.09 -5.78 14.63
C ARG A 452 27.82 -5.12 15.17
N GLN A 453 27.79 -4.84 16.48
CA GLN A 453 26.63 -4.21 17.11
C GLN A 453 26.42 -2.78 16.60
N ARG A 454 27.48 -1.99 16.42
CA ARG A 454 27.41 -0.64 15.80
C ARG A 454 26.86 -0.70 14.38
N VAL A 455 27.33 -1.63 13.54
CA VAL A 455 26.83 -1.81 12.16
C VAL A 455 25.36 -2.24 12.13
N ARG A 456 24.94 -3.16 13.01
CA ARG A 456 23.52 -3.55 13.15
C ARG A 456 22.64 -2.37 13.56
N ASN A 457 23.09 -1.57 14.53
CA ASN A 457 22.36 -0.40 15.01
C ASN A 457 22.24 0.66 13.92
N TYR A 458 23.32 0.94 13.19
CA TYR A 458 23.31 1.82 12.01
C TYR A 458 22.27 1.40 10.98
N GLU A 459 22.29 0.14 10.54
CA GLU A 459 21.36 -0.37 9.53
C GLU A 459 19.90 -0.41 10.02
N ARG A 460 19.65 -0.72 11.30
CA ARG A 460 18.31 -0.65 11.91
C ARG A 460 17.78 0.79 11.96
N GLN A 461 18.58 1.73 12.46
CA GLN A 461 18.18 3.14 12.60
C GLN A 461 18.01 3.81 11.22
N ARG A 462 18.91 3.54 10.27
CA ARG A 462 18.78 3.98 8.86
C ARG A 462 17.50 3.44 8.21
N TRP A 463 17.13 2.19 8.49
CA TRP A 463 15.87 1.62 8.00
C TRP A 463 14.64 2.24 8.65
N ALA A 464 14.68 2.52 9.96
CA ALA A 464 13.59 3.19 10.66
C ALA A 464 13.33 4.60 10.12
N ALA A 465 14.40 5.40 9.93
CA ALA A 465 14.31 6.74 9.39
C ALA A 465 13.81 6.77 7.93
N MET A 466 14.46 6.02 7.02
CA MET A 466 14.17 6.14 5.58
C MET A 466 13.20 5.09 5.01
N ARG A 467 12.69 4.14 5.82
CA ARG A 467 11.82 3.02 5.39
C ARG A 467 12.32 2.26 4.14
N GLY A 468 13.64 2.18 3.97
CA GLY A 468 14.29 1.52 2.83
C GLY A 468 14.38 2.33 1.54
N VAL A 469 14.14 3.63 1.60
CA VAL A 469 14.27 4.55 0.48
C VAL A 469 15.64 5.23 0.54
N ASP A 470 16.29 5.43 -0.61
CA ASP A 470 17.51 6.22 -0.69
C ASP A 470 17.20 7.50 -1.48
N GLU A 471 17.36 8.66 -0.83
CA GLU A 471 17.02 9.98 -1.39
C GLU A 471 17.76 10.25 -2.71
N CYS A 472 19.03 9.85 -2.78
CA CYS A 472 19.86 10.01 -3.97
C CYS A 472 19.39 9.11 -5.11
N GLU A 473 18.87 7.90 -4.80
CA GLU A 473 18.30 7.01 -5.82
C GLU A 473 16.95 7.50 -6.33
N MET A 474 16.09 8.05 -5.46
CA MET A 474 14.79 8.63 -5.86
C MET A 474 14.94 9.71 -6.94
N ILE A 475 15.89 10.63 -6.76
CA ILE A 475 16.09 11.77 -7.65
C ILE A 475 17.05 11.48 -8.82
N ARG A 476 17.69 10.28 -8.86
CA ARG A 476 18.69 9.92 -9.88
C ARG A 476 18.14 9.98 -11.30
N ASN A 477 16.90 9.55 -11.48
CA ASN A 477 16.25 9.44 -12.80
C ASN A 477 15.51 10.74 -13.21
N LEU A 478 15.53 11.78 -12.38
CA LEU A 478 14.92 13.08 -12.72
C LEU A 478 15.85 13.90 -13.63
N PRO A 479 15.30 14.77 -14.50
CA PRO A 479 16.10 15.74 -15.25
C PRO A 479 16.94 16.61 -14.30
N GLU A 480 18.14 17.01 -14.74
CA GLU A 480 19.10 17.67 -13.85
C GLU A 480 18.59 18.96 -13.21
N GLY A 481 17.81 19.77 -13.96
CA GLY A 481 17.19 20.98 -13.42
C GLY A 481 16.31 20.68 -12.22
N LEU A 482 15.32 19.78 -12.38
CA LEU A 482 14.42 19.38 -11.30
C LEU A 482 15.17 18.76 -10.10
N ARG A 483 16.26 18.02 -10.35
CA ARG A 483 17.13 17.49 -9.29
C ARG A 483 17.83 18.60 -8.51
N ARG A 484 18.28 19.68 -9.18
CA ARG A 484 18.86 20.87 -8.55
C ARG A 484 17.80 21.66 -7.77
N ASP A 485 16.63 21.88 -8.35
CA ASP A 485 15.52 22.60 -7.72
C ASP A 485 15.09 21.92 -6.40
N ILE A 486 14.96 20.59 -6.41
CA ILE A 486 14.64 19.80 -5.20
C ILE A 486 15.73 19.93 -4.14
N LYS A 487 17.01 19.75 -4.51
CA LYS A 487 18.12 19.93 -3.56
C LYS A 487 18.11 21.33 -2.97
N TYR A 488 18.06 22.36 -3.82
CA TYR A 488 18.04 23.76 -3.43
C TYR A 488 16.93 24.03 -2.41
N HIS A 489 15.70 23.58 -2.68
CA HIS A 489 14.59 23.72 -1.73
C HIS A 489 14.84 23.04 -0.37
N LEU A 490 15.54 21.90 -0.34
CA LEU A 490 15.83 21.15 0.89
C LEU A 490 17.01 21.71 1.72
N CYS A 491 18.03 22.30 1.07
CA CYS A 491 19.24 22.77 1.76
C CYS A 491 19.39 24.30 1.88
N LEU A 492 18.64 25.12 1.14
CA LEU A 492 18.86 26.57 1.08
C LEU A 492 18.85 27.24 2.46
N ASP A 493 17.84 26.95 3.28
CA ASP A 493 17.69 27.60 4.59
C ASP A 493 18.80 27.21 5.57
N LEU A 494 19.30 25.96 5.47
CA LEU A 494 20.42 25.45 6.27
C LEU A 494 21.75 26.04 5.79
N VAL A 495 21.96 26.15 4.48
CA VAL A 495 23.15 26.80 3.90
C VAL A 495 23.17 28.29 4.25
N ARG A 496 22.02 28.97 4.21
CA ARG A 496 21.87 30.39 4.59
C ARG A 496 22.02 30.65 6.10
N GLN A 497 22.12 29.64 6.96
CA GLN A 497 22.51 29.86 8.37
C GLN A 497 24.00 30.21 8.52
N VAL A 498 24.85 29.85 7.55
CA VAL A 498 26.25 30.25 7.54
C VAL A 498 26.34 31.74 7.17
N PRO A 499 26.84 32.63 8.06
CA PRO A 499 26.82 34.09 7.83
C PRO A 499 27.65 34.56 6.63
N LEU A 500 28.57 33.72 6.15
CA LEU A 500 29.32 33.95 4.92
C LEU A 500 28.42 33.79 3.68
N PHE A 501 27.59 32.76 3.65
CA PHE A 501 26.76 32.37 2.50
C PHE A 501 25.54 33.29 2.33
N GLN A 502 25.03 33.90 3.40
CA GLN A 502 23.96 34.93 3.35
C GLN A 502 24.25 36.12 2.43
N HIS A 503 25.53 36.39 2.16
CA HIS A 503 26.00 37.54 1.38
C HIS A 503 26.41 37.17 -0.06
N MET A 504 26.14 35.93 -0.48
CA MET A 504 26.45 35.41 -1.81
C MET A 504 25.23 35.46 -2.73
N ASP A 505 25.48 35.57 -4.04
CA ASP A 505 24.44 35.55 -5.06
C ASP A 505 23.80 34.16 -5.16
N ASP A 506 22.51 34.09 -5.51
CA ASP A 506 21.75 32.82 -5.51
C ASP A 506 22.37 31.75 -6.43
N LEU A 507 23.02 32.14 -7.53
CA LEU A 507 23.80 31.24 -8.41
C LEU A 507 24.89 30.47 -7.65
N VAL A 508 25.53 31.10 -6.67
CA VAL A 508 26.56 30.46 -5.83
C VAL A 508 25.90 29.53 -4.80
N LEU A 509 24.76 29.93 -4.24
CA LEU A 509 23.98 29.10 -3.32
C LEU A 509 23.43 27.84 -4.00
N GLU A 510 22.93 27.94 -5.23
CA GLU A 510 22.53 26.81 -6.07
C GLU A 510 23.70 25.82 -6.29
N ASN A 511 24.89 26.35 -6.60
CA ASN A 511 26.10 25.53 -6.80
C ASN A 511 26.61 24.87 -5.51
N ILE A 512 26.44 25.51 -4.35
CA ILE A 512 26.68 24.89 -3.03
C ILE A 512 25.66 23.78 -2.80
N CYS A 513 24.37 24.05 -3.00
CA CYS A 513 23.28 23.12 -2.74
C CYS A 513 23.28 21.88 -3.65
N ASP A 514 23.72 21.96 -4.92
CA ASP A 514 23.88 20.76 -5.76
C ASP A 514 25.02 19.85 -5.26
N ARG A 515 26.00 20.38 -4.51
CA ARG A 515 27.15 19.62 -3.98
C ARG A 515 26.93 18.99 -2.62
N VAL A 516 25.89 19.42 -1.91
CA VAL A 516 25.52 18.89 -0.60
C VAL A 516 25.07 17.41 -0.72
N LYS A 517 25.51 16.58 0.24
CA LYS A 517 25.17 15.16 0.37
C LYS A 517 24.46 14.89 1.70
N SER A 518 23.37 14.12 1.65
CA SER A 518 22.62 13.66 2.83
C SER A 518 23.39 12.57 3.60
N LEU A 519 23.50 12.70 4.92
CA LEU A 519 24.14 11.75 5.84
C LEU A 519 23.25 11.47 7.04
N ILE A 520 23.29 10.24 7.54
CA ILE A 520 22.61 9.81 8.76
C ILE A 520 23.65 9.21 9.70
N PHE A 521 23.71 9.70 10.94
CA PHE A 521 24.57 9.20 12.00
C PHE A 521 23.74 8.55 13.11
N PRO A 522 24.06 7.32 13.54
CA PRO A 522 23.35 6.67 14.64
C PRO A 522 23.77 7.25 15.98
N LYS A 523 22.95 7.05 17.02
CA LYS A 523 23.20 7.56 18.38
C LYS A 523 24.52 7.05 18.98
N GLY A 524 25.28 7.94 19.63
CA GLY A 524 26.52 7.63 20.35
C GLY A 524 27.77 7.58 19.46
N GLU A 525 27.68 7.94 18.19
CA GLU A 525 28.82 7.95 17.28
C GLU A 525 29.63 9.24 17.38
N THR A 526 30.96 9.08 17.34
CA THR A 526 31.90 10.20 17.25
C THR A 526 32.12 10.55 15.78
N ILE A 527 31.74 11.75 15.36
CA ILE A 527 31.84 12.22 13.97
C ILE A 527 33.26 12.72 13.68
N THR A 528 33.82 13.53 14.58
CA THR A 528 35.22 14.01 14.56
C THR A 528 35.74 14.10 15.99
N ARG A 529 37.06 13.99 16.18
CA ARG A 529 37.74 14.30 17.44
C ARG A 529 38.48 15.63 17.33
N GLU A 530 38.68 16.29 18.47
CA GLU A 530 39.51 17.49 18.57
C GLU A 530 40.91 17.19 18.03
N GLY A 531 41.38 17.98 17.06
CA GLY A 531 42.65 17.77 16.35
C GLY A 531 42.58 16.94 15.06
N ASP A 532 41.51 16.19 14.80
CA ASP A 532 41.33 15.45 13.54
C ASP A 532 41.22 16.41 12.34
N PRO A 533 41.68 16.05 11.12
CA PRO A 533 41.50 16.89 9.94
C PRO A 533 40.00 17.03 9.59
N VAL A 534 39.50 18.28 9.50
CA VAL A 534 38.12 18.56 9.10
C VAL A 534 37.96 18.23 7.61
N GLN A 535 37.17 17.19 7.30
CA GLN A 535 36.94 16.73 5.93
C GLN A 535 35.70 17.36 5.27
N ARG A 536 34.74 17.83 6.07
CA ARG A 536 33.44 18.34 5.60
C ARG A 536 32.84 19.34 6.55
N MET A 537 32.09 20.29 6.01
CA MET A 537 31.10 21.05 6.75
C MET A 537 29.85 20.19 6.94
N LEU A 538 29.21 20.30 8.10
CA LEU A 538 27.97 19.60 8.45
C LEU A 538 26.89 20.62 8.79
N PHE A 539 25.67 20.42 8.29
CA PHE A 539 24.48 21.20 8.60
C PHE A 539 23.45 20.25 9.23
N VAL A 540 23.07 20.49 10.47
CA VAL A 540 22.18 19.60 11.22
C VAL A 540 20.74 19.85 10.79
N VAL A 541 20.10 18.83 10.21
CA VAL A 541 18.69 18.86 9.81
C VAL A 541 17.82 18.45 10.99
N ARG A 542 18.15 17.33 11.64
CA ARG A 542 17.42 16.74 12.77
C ARG A 542 18.36 16.03 13.73
N GLY A 543 17.95 15.96 15.00
CA GLY A 543 18.75 15.40 16.10
C GLY A 543 19.75 16.39 16.67
N HIS A 544 20.51 15.95 17.67
CA HIS A 544 21.42 16.80 18.43
C HIS A 544 22.85 16.22 18.52
N LEU A 545 23.83 17.09 18.27
CA LEU A 545 25.25 16.81 18.42
C LEU A 545 25.81 17.50 19.66
N GLN A 546 26.61 16.78 20.43
CA GLN A 546 27.43 17.32 21.50
C GLN A 546 28.81 17.67 20.94
N SER A 547 29.18 18.95 20.98
CA SER A 547 30.55 19.42 20.72
C SER A 547 31.27 19.59 22.06
N SER A 548 32.46 19.01 22.18
CA SER A 548 33.27 19.07 23.41
C SER A 548 34.72 19.44 23.12
N GLN A 549 35.27 20.35 23.93
CA GLN A 549 36.65 20.85 23.80
C GLN A 549 37.37 20.75 25.14
N VAL A 550 38.64 20.32 25.13
CA VAL A 550 39.47 20.26 26.33
C VAL A 550 40.24 21.57 26.53
N LEU A 551 39.90 22.33 27.57
CA LEU A 551 40.63 23.55 27.91
C LEU A 551 41.97 23.20 28.59
N ARG A 552 42.90 24.16 28.57
CA ARG A 552 44.26 24.01 29.15
C ARG A 552 44.28 23.61 30.63
N ASP A 553 43.21 23.94 31.36
CA ASP A 553 43.06 23.63 32.79
C ASP A 553 42.45 22.24 33.04
N GLY A 554 42.31 21.40 32.00
CA GLY A 554 41.68 20.07 32.06
C GLY A 554 40.15 20.10 32.06
N VAL A 555 39.54 21.27 32.21
CA VAL A 555 38.08 21.47 32.15
C VAL A 555 37.57 21.21 30.73
N LYS A 556 36.54 20.36 30.60
CA LYS A 556 35.86 20.13 29.32
C LYS A 556 34.76 21.17 29.14
N SER A 557 34.89 22.02 28.12
CA SER A 557 33.77 22.82 27.63
C SER A 557 32.88 21.95 26.74
N CYS A 558 31.57 22.14 26.83
CA CYS A 558 30.57 21.38 26.11
C CYS A 558 29.49 22.32 25.59
N CYS A 559 29.15 22.21 24.31
CA CYS A 559 27.99 22.87 23.73
C CYS A 559 27.16 21.88 22.91
N MET A 560 25.88 22.20 22.76
CA MET A 560 24.93 21.43 21.97
C MET A 560 24.68 22.13 20.64
N LEU A 561 24.77 21.38 19.54
CA LEU A 561 24.39 21.80 18.20
C LEU A 561 23.09 21.07 17.84
N GLY A 562 22.02 21.82 17.64
CA GLY A 562 20.70 21.31 17.26
C GLY A 562 20.38 21.55 15.79
N PRO A 563 19.12 21.27 15.39
CA PRO A 563 18.60 21.61 14.06
C PRO A 563 18.87 23.07 13.70
N GLY A 564 19.41 23.32 12.51
CA GLY A 564 19.78 24.66 12.07
C GLY A 564 21.10 25.20 12.65
N ASN A 565 21.94 24.34 13.23
CA ASN A 565 23.34 24.64 13.48
C ASN A 565 24.24 23.91 12.48
N PHE A 566 25.47 24.42 12.33
CA PHE A 566 26.49 23.84 11.46
C PHE A 566 27.81 23.65 12.21
N SER A 567 28.71 22.84 11.63
CA SER A 567 30.07 22.63 12.11
C SER A 567 31.04 22.43 10.93
N GLY A 568 32.35 22.56 11.16
CA GLY A 568 33.38 22.46 10.14
C GLY A 568 33.70 23.77 9.42
N ASP A 569 33.31 24.93 9.99
CA ASP A 569 33.54 26.26 9.42
C ASP A 569 35.03 26.65 9.35
N GLU A 570 35.91 25.89 10.00
CA GLU A 570 37.36 25.96 9.80
C GLU A 570 37.74 25.83 8.31
N LEU A 571 36.96 25.05 7.53
CA LEU A 571 37.15 24.89 6.08
C LEU A 571 36.98 26.19 5.30
N LEU A 572 36.08 27.09 5.72
CA LEU A 572 35.90 28.40 5.08
C LEU A 572 37.16 29.25 5.25
N SER A 573 37.75 29.24 6.46
CA SER A 573 39.00 29.95 6.73
C SER A 573 40.19 29.35 5.97
N TRP A 574 40.22 28.03 5.83
CA TRP A 574 41.26 27.29 5.10
C TRP A 574 41.25 27.61 3.59
N CYS A 575 40.09 27.58 2.93
CA CYS A 575 39.99 27.88 1.51
C CYS A 575 40.35 29.33 1.14
N LEU A 576 40.09 30.28 2.06
CA LEU A 576 40.34 31.70 1.84
C LEU A 576 41.76 32.16 2.20
N ARG A 577 42.51 31.35 2.97
CA ARG A 577 43.89 31.62 3.37
C ARG A 577 44.83 31.76 2.16
N ARG A 578 45.79 32.68 2.22
CA ARG A 578 46.90 32.79 1.26
C ARG A 578 48.24 32.90 2.02
N PRO A 579 49.36 32.36 1.49
CA PRO A 579 49.40 31.32 0.46
C PRO A 579 48.57 30.09 0.88
N PHE A 580 47.95 29.43 -0.10
CA PHE A 580 47.08 28.29 0.18
C PHE A 580 47.90 27.08 0.63
N ILE A 581 47.45 26.37 1.67
CA ILE A 581 48.11 25.20 2.24
C ILE A 581 47.17 24.01 2.05
N GLU A 582 47.58 22.98 1.31
CA GLU A 582 46.68 21.87 0.97
C GLU A 582 46.28 21.00 2.17
N ARG A 583 47.03 21.06 3.27
CA ARG A 583 46.71 20.35 4.52
C ARG A 583 45.42 20.92 5.13
N LEU A 584 44.43 20.04 5.33
CA LEU A 584 43.17 20.36 6.00
C LEU A 584 43.37 20.92 7.41
N PRO A 585 42.49 21.83 7.87
CA PRO A 585 42.55 22.38 9.23
C PRO A 585 42.20 21.30 10.27
N PRO A 586 42.78 21.36 11.48
CA PRO A 586 42.38 20.49 12.59
C PRO A 586 41.02 20.94 13.16
N SER A 587 40.21 19.98 13.59
CA SER A 587 38.90 20.22 14.20
C SER A 587 39.05 20.86 15.57
N SER A 588 38.31 21.94 15.82
CA SER A 588 38.33 22.70 17.07
C SER A 588 37.71 21.96 18.28
N SER A 589 36.94 20.89 18.04
CA SER A 589 36.22 20.15 19.08
C SER A 589 35.94 18.70 18.67
N THR A 590 35.60 17.85 19.64
CA THR A 590 35.10 16.49 19.43
C THR A 590 33.57 16.51 19.30
N LEU A 591 33.04 16.01 18.19
CA LEU A 591 31.61 15.93 17.89
C LEU A 591 31.07 14.51 18.14
N VAL A 592 30.02 14.38 18.97
CA VAL A 592 29.34 13.11 19.26
C VAL A 592 27.83 13.25 19.09
N THR A 593 27.18 12.26 18.49
CA THR A 593 25.71 12.22 18.38
C THR A 593 25.04 11.82 19.70
N LEU A 594 24.07 12.59 20.19
CA LEU A 594 23.23 12.17 21.32
C LEU A 594 22.00 11.36 20.89
N GLU A 595 21.58 11.55 19.63
CA GLU A 595 20.38 10.98 19.01
C GLU A 595 20.72 10.56 17.56
N THR A 596 19.82 9.84 16.90
CA THR A 596 19.93 9.63 15.45
C THR A 596 19.89 11.00 14.76
N THR A 597 21.00 11.39 14.15
CA THR A 597 21.18 12.74 13.60
C THR A 597 21.18 12.68 12.07
N GLU A 598 20.27 13.42 11.45
CA GLU A 598 20.21 13.61 10.00
C GLU A 598 20.91 14.94 9.69
N ALA A 599 21.91 14.90 8.82
CA ALA A 599 22.74 16.05 8.52
C ALA A 599 23.11 16.11 7.04
N PHE A 600 23.08 17.31 6.48
CA PHE A 600 23.67 17.59 5.19
C PHE A 600 25.17 17.82 5.33
N SER A 601 25.95 17.41 4.32
CA SER A 601 27.40 17.57 4.31
C SER A 601 27.91 18.20 3.02
N LEU A 602 28.92 19.06 3.15
CA LEU A 602 29.65 19.68 2.05
C LEU A 602 31.14 19.37 2.23
N GLU A 603 31.71 18.54 1.36
CA GLU A 603 33.09 18.06 1.50
C GLU A 603 34.10 19.20 1.25
N ALA A 604 35.29 19.11 1.84
CA ALA A 604 36.34 20.13 1.72
C ALA A 604 36.74 20.43 0.26
N GLU A 605 36.70 19.42 -0.62
CA GLU A 605 36.95 19.57 -2.06
C GLU A 605 35.87 20.42 -2.76
N ASP A 606 34.60 20.26 -2.36
CA ASP A 606 33.48 21.05 -2.88
C ASP A 606 33.55 22.51 -2.37
N VAL A 607 33.94 22.73 -1.10
CA VAL A 607 34.20 24.08 -0.56
C VAL A 607 35.37 24.74 -1.30
N LYS A 608 36.46 24.00 -1.55
CA LYS A 608 37.62 24.47 -2.35
C LYS A 608 37.19 24.82 -3.78
N TYR A 609 36.36 24.00 -4.42
CA TYR A 609 35.82 24.28 -5.75
C TYR A 609 35.00 25.57 -5.77
N VAL A 610 34.02 25.73 -4.87
CA VAL A 610 33.16 26.93 -4.82
C VAL A 610 33.99 28.20 -4.56
N THR A 611 34.91 28.15 -3.61
CA THR A 611 35.77 29.31 -3.26
C THR A 611 36.76 29.70 -4.35
N GLN A 612 37.24 28.74 -5.17
CA GLN A 612 38.12 29.00 -6.29
C GLN A 612 37.35 29.44 -7.55
N HIS A 613 36.23 28.80 -7.87
CA HIS A 613 35.44 29.07 -9.07
C HIS A 613 34.68 30.40 -8.96
N PHE A 614 34.05 30.67 -7.82
CA PHE A 614 33.32 31.90 -7.56
C PHE A 614 34.16 32.95 -6.82
N ARG A 615 35.47 33.05 -7.11
CA ARG A 615 36.41 33.94 -6.41
C ARG A 615 35.92 35.39 -6.36
N TYR A 616 35.21 35.87 -7.39
CA TYR A 616 34.62 37.22 -7.44
C TYR A 616 33.64 37.51 -6.29
N THR A 617 32.84 36.52 -5.87
CA THR A 617 31.87 36.67 -4.77
C THR A 617 32.59 36.95 -3.46
N PHE A 618 33.77 36.37 -3.24
CA PHE A 618 34.57 36.59 -2.03
C PHE A 618 35.29 37.95 -2.06
N VAL A 619 35.53 38.56 -3.23
CA VAL A 619 36.04 39.94 -3.37
C VAL A 619 35.04 40.99 -2.85
N ASN A 620 33.75 40.64 -2.69
CA ASN A 620 32.74 41.54 -2.14
C ASN A 620 33.05 41.91 -0.68
N GLU A 621 33.18 43.21 -0.39
CA GLU A 621 33.45 43.73 0.95
C GLU A 621 32.48 43.24 2.03
N LYS A 622 31.22 42.97 1.70
CA LYS A 622 30.27 42.36 2.65
C LYS A 622 30.71 40.95 3.07
N VAL A 623 31.10 40.12 2.10
CA VAL A 623 31.59 38.76 2.32
C VAL A 623 32.93 38.80 3.07
N LYS A 624 33.86 39.70 2.71
CA LYS A 624 35.12 39.89 3.46
C LYS A 624 34.90 40.26 4.91
N ARG A 625 33.99 41.21 5.20
CA ARG A 625 33.67 41.63 6.56
C ARG A 625 33.06 40.49 7.37
N SER A 626 32.15 39.71 6.76
CA SER A 626 31.60 38.50 7.40
C SER A 626 32.71 37.47 7.67
N ALA A 627 33.55 37.15 6.69
CA ALA A 627 34.69 36.24 6.84
C ALA A 627 35.63 36.65 7.99
N ARG A 628 36.00 37.94 8.05
CA ARG A 628 36.85 38.48 9.13
C ARG A 628 36.15 38.48 10.49
N TYR A 629 34.85 38.81 10.55
CA TYR A 629 34.11 38.86 11.80
C TYR A 629 33.87 37.49 12.43
N TYR A 630 33.66 36.45 11.61
CA TYR A 630 33.45 35.08 12.09
C TYR A 630 34.75 34.25 12.19
N SER A 631 35.83 34.64 11.51
CA SER A 631 37.13 33.95 11.60
C SER A 631 37.65 33.85 13.05
N PRO A 632 37.98 32.64 13.55
CA PRO A 632 38.57 32.45 14.87
C PRO A 632 39.88 33.21 15.08
N GLY A 633 40.70 33.34 14.03
CA GLY A 633 41.98 34.06 14.09
C GLY A 633 41.79 35.57 14.32
N TRP A 634 40.93 36.20 13.53
CA TRP A 634 40.60 37.62 13.70
C TRP A 634 39.87 37.91 15.02
N ARG A 635 38.97 37.02 15.46
CA ARG A 635 38.33 37.12 16.79
C ARG A 635 39.33 37.03 17.93
N THR A 636 40.26 36.08 17.88
CA THR A 636 41.32 35.92 18.87
C THR A 636 42.23 37.14 18.90
N TRP A 637 42.65 37.63 17.73
CA TRP A 637 43.46 38.84 17.61
C TRP A 637 42.73 40.07 18.16
N ALA A 638 41.46 40.26 17.81
CA ALA A 638 40.66 41.38 18.32
C ALA A 638 40.49 41.30 19.84
N ALA A 639 40.22 40.11 20.40
CA ALA A 639 40.13 39.90 21.84
C ALA A 639 41.45 40.24 22.54
N VAL A 640 42.60 39.76 22.02
CA VAL A 640 43.93 40.11 22.54
C VAL A 640 44.19 41.61 22.43
N ALA A 641 43.90 42.24 21.29
CA ALA A 641 44.10 43.67 21.08
C ALA A 641 43.25 44.52 22.05
N ILE A 642 41.97 44.17 22.25
CA ILE A 642 41.07 44.83 23.21
C ILE A 642 41.58 44.63 24.65
N GLN A 643 41.96 43.42 25.03
CA GLN A 643 42.53 43.15 26.37
C GLN A 643 43.81 43.94 26.62
N LEU A 644 44.69 44.07 25.62
CA LEU A 644 45.92 44.86 25.72
C LEU A 644 45.62 46.37 25.80
N ALA A 645 44.67 46.88 25.00
CA ALA A 645 44.23 48.28 25.07
C ALA A 645 43.61 48.62 26.44
N TRP A 646 42.75 47.74 26.96
CA TRP A 646 42.15 47.88 28.29
C TRP A 646 43.19 47.88 29.42
N ARG A 647 44.18 46.96 29.37
CA ARG A 647 45.30 46.93 30.32
C ARG A 647 46.13 48.22 30.27
N ARG A 648 46.41 48.76 29.08
CA ARG A 648 47.09 50.07 28.90
C ARG A 648 46.28 51.23 29.48
N TYR A 649 44.95 51.24 29.27
CA TYR A 649 44.06 52.25 29.84
C TYR A 649 44.05 52.20 31.37
N LYS A 650 43.87 51.01 31.97
CA LYS A 650 43.92 50.80 33.42
C LYS A 650 45.26 51.24 34.02
N HIS A 651 46.38 50.92 33.37
CA HIS A 651 47.72 51.33 33.80
C HIS A 651 47.92 52.86 33.75
N ARG A 652 47.40 53.53 32.72
CA ARG A 652 47.41 55.00 32.63
C ARG A 652 46.59 55.63 33.77
N LEU A 653 45.39 55.11 34.03
CA LEU A 653 44.54 55.53 35.15
C LEU A 653 45.28 55.42 36.50
N THR A 654 45.92 54.28 36.77
CA THR A 654 46.69 54.10 38.02
C THR A 654 47.87 55.05 38.15
N LEU A 655 48.56 55.38 37.04
CA LEU A 655 49.63 56.38 37.06
C LEU A 655 49.09 57.80 37.29
N THR A 656 47.95 58.16 36.69
CA THR A 656 47.32 59.48 36.92
C THR A 656 46.78 59.63 38.35
N SER A 657 46.29 58.56 38.98
CA SER A 657 45.91 58.62 40.41
C SER A 657 47.11 58.74 41.37
N LEU A 658 48.32 58.35 40.92
CA LEU A 658 49.55 58.44 41.71
C LEU A 658 50.30 59.76 41.51
N SER A 659 49.92 60.61 40.54
CA SER A 659 50.66 61.86 40.26
C SER A 659 50.45 62.98 41.28
N PHE A 660 49.51 62.83 42.23
CA PHE A 660 49.25 63.81 43.30
C PHE A 660 49.87 63.48 44.66
N ILE A 661 50.51 62.31 44.83
CA ILE A 661 51.18 61.93 46.09
C ILE A 661 52.57 61.41 45.79
N ARG A 662 53.60 62.20 46.14
CA ARG A 662 55.02 61.83 46.03
C ARG A 662 55.40 60.81 47.12
N PRO A 663 55.63 59.52 46.81
CA PRO A 663 55.95 58.53 47.84
C PRO A 663 57.45 58.54 48.15
N ARG A 664 57.82 58.60 49.43
CA ARG A 664 59.14 58.17 49.90
C ARG A 664 59.07 56.69 50.27
N ARG A 665 60.01 55.90 49.73
CA ARG A 665 60.23 54.43 49.87
C ARG A 665 59.48 53.54 48.86
N PRO A 666 60.12 52.43 48.40
CA PRO A 666 59.58 51.55 47.37
C PRO A 666 58.59 50.52 47.95
N VAL A 667 57.50 50.26 47.22
CA VAL A 667 56.59 49.15 47.49
C VAL A 667 57.09 47.91 46.75
N SER A 668 57.31 46.81 47.49
CA SER A 668 57.69 45.52 46.92
C SER A 668 56.50 44.84 46.24
N ARG A 669 56.78 44.09 45.15
CA ARG A 669 55.82 43.42 44.27
C ARG A 669 54.91 44.35 43.44
N CYS A 670 55.50 44.98 42.43
CA CYS A 670 54.80 45.28 41.19
C CYS A 670 55.65 44.71 40.04
N SER A 671 55.01 44.11 39.02
CA SER A 671 55.71 43.57 37.85
C SER A 671 56.61 44.62 37.23
N SER A 672 57.84 44.24 36.87
CA SER A 672 58.73 45.22 36.24
C SER A 672 58.15 45.66 34.90
N MET A 673 58.38 46.92 34.50
CA MET A 673 58.02 47.42 33.17
C MET A 673 58.61 46.57 32.02
N GLY A 674 59.64 45.77 32.31
CA GLY A 674 60.21 44.75 31.42
C GLY A 674 59.35 43.49 31.32
N GLU A 675 58.84 42.93 32.43
CA GLU A 675 57.99 41.73 32.41
C GLU A 675 56.64 41.96 31.71
N ASP A 676 55.98 43.09 31.94
CA ASP A 676 54.72 43.37 31.26
C ASP A 676 54.94 43.78 29.79
N ARG A 677 56.13 44.29 29.44
CA ARG A 677 56.57 44.39 28.04
C ARG A 677 56.85 43.01 27.43
N LEU A 678 57.50 42.11 28.15
CA LEU A 678 57.75 40.74 27.68
C LEU A 678 56.43 40.01 27.45
N ARG A 679 55.48 40.05 28.41
CA ARG A 679 54.12 39.52 28.23
C ARG A 679 53.37 40.18 27.08
N LEU A 680 53.56 41.49 26.85
CA LEU A 680 53.00 42.20 25.68
C LEU A 680 53.59 41.69 24.36
N TYR A 681 54.92 41.52 24.27
CA TYR A 681 55.59 40.96 23.09
C TYR A 681 55.20 39.49 22.87
N THR A 682 55.17 38.67 23.92
CA THR A 682 54.66 37.30 23.85
C THR A 682 53.21 37.28 23.35
N ALA A 683 52.31 38.11 23.89
CA ALA A 683 50.93 38.19 23.42
C ALA A 683 50.83 38.55 21.93
N LEU A 684 51.61 39.55 21.47
CA LEU A 684 51.71 39.96 20.06
C LEU A 684 52.30 38.87 19.15
N LEU A 685 53.25 38.06 19.65
CA LEU A 685 53.84 36.94 18.91
C LEU A 685 52.95 35.69 18.89
N THR A 686 52.17 35.45 19.95
CA THR A 686 51.20 34.34 20.02
C THR A 686 49.88 34.61 19.31
N SER A 687 49.57 35.89 19.03
CA SER A 687 48.42 36.32 18.25
C SER A 687 48.88 37.45 17.31
N PRO A 688 49.62 37.12 16.23
CA PRO A 688 49.97 38.10 15.22
C PRO A 688 48.69 38.64 14.57
N LYS A 689 48.73 39.91 14.13
CA LYS A 689 47.65 40.45 13.30
C LYS A 689 47.59 39.61 12.01
N PRO A 690 46.44 39.03 11.63
CA PRO A 690 46.32 38.41 10.31
C PRO A 690 46.59 39.48 9.25
N ASN A 691 47.51 39.20 8.32
CA ASN A 691 48.08 40.25 7.47
C ASN A 691 47.03 40.74 6.47
N ASP A 692 46.73 42.04 6.43
CA ASP A 692 45.76 42.60 5.47
C ASP A 692 46.22 42.51 4.00
N GLN A 693 47.50 42.22 3.75
CA GLN A 693 48.10 42.08 2.42
C GLN A 693 48.37 40.61 2.04
N ASP A 694 48.64 39.73 3.00
CA ASP A 694 48.85 38.29 2.72
C ASP A 694 47.58 37.45 2.92
N ASP A 695 46.62 37.90 3.74
CA ASP A 695 45.31 37.26 3.84
C ASP A 695 44.27 38.04 3.02
N PHE A 696 43.67 37.31 2.09
CA PHE A 696 42.43 37.54 1.34
C PHE A 696 42.54 37.96 -0.15
N PHE A 697 43.12 39.11 -0.54
CA PHE A 697 43.05 39.57 -1.94
C PHE A 697 44.25 40.37 -2.45
N ASP A 698 45.15 39.67 -3.14
CA ASP A 698 45.69 40.09 -4.44
C ASP A 698 45.11 39.16 -5.54
#